data_AF-A0A8D8FN03-F1
#
_entry.id   AF-A0A8D8FN03-F1
#
_cell.length_a   1.000
_cell.length_b   1.000
_cell.length_c   1.000
_cell.angle_alpha   90.00
_cell.angle_beta   90.00
_cell.angle_gamma   90.00
#
_symmetry.space_group_name_H-M   'P 1'
#
loop_
_entity.id
_entity.type
_entity.pdbx_description
1 polymer ?
#
loop_
_entity_poly.entity_id
_entity_poly.type
_entity_poly.pdbx_seq_one_letter_code
_entity_poly.pdbx_strand_id
1 'polypeptide(L)'
;KRHCQSSVRCFCSCMTFRAETLAKIQRNLQEKQRSVRRSRTGSRLPKRWNHPVMDVVRRDNPQEILRKSLLECHTAGELDQEGRVPSEKLFRRFQAELFNQYRKDVRLREFQALMQRSPLLVEVVQSEYRIDLEKLLPLLLQKAEGEEDECDSVKSFQSCPTAAVEGRKSEKRLNLLNVHLKYVTTVARAVKADFELKANSLSCLLCRVSFGSALGLRLHMKKHDSLPDVEAGGGLKTVKCQLNVCFQYDQKGLTSPLKIKSRQPGPVYVGSVFVYHTSTLLFPVHTKLELLESNEVRSFLLPNHIFFKSYDKFWLLISCRKVNEQTEYIEHYQIIVRTVSPPLRPGQLDEYFPKLELTALISNNLQMSKEQTLVERILLDAIRYLCTTGPSARLTIANYCDMLEIMIHVHDLNVQLDLAKFQADQAVIVPTEVDCQYRIDTVHFNALPTNLAAGDIINLTLVDPNRGNVEIRGTVVQVLPEHLVVELEKKVEANCSCQVRLQVDRLVCRLELQALDLVRRDQVASLFFPEVPPTPRSTIREIKAWFNPGLENNVEQQTAVRNIANRTAYPLPYILFGPPGTGKTTTLVEAIVQICTRHPSEHILVTAQSNAACDELAVRLLNYLPSKNLLRFFSRSVEKRIDELPEPLKQISNLSTGSYQWPTWEQLDQTNVLICSLTTCGRLVQCRVRPSHFKHVFIDECGSASEPAALVALAGLVTTSKKLCASVVLAGDPHQLGPVVRSELADKMGLGMSMLERLMNLPVYRKDPQTNQYNTLIISKLRRNFRSHEALLRFSNQRFYENELIALAPPQEVSFVENWKFLPNKNLPIILHTVLGENESSFGRSRMNAKEVEMVEFYLDFILRSGINGRTITQQDIGIISPYQLQVQQLKQLCERHKWPAVEVGSVEQYQGREKLIVLLSTVRSHTADVGFLNNVKRLNVAMTRAKALLVVIGNSYTLQHDANWFELVRYCKQNGAVVGKGFGLHASRIVERTKRERMFDALFAKDGGKAKVEG
;
A
#
# COMPACT_ATOMS: atom_id res chain seq x y z
N LYS A 1 9.37 -47.95 -3.36
CA LYS A 1 9.39 -47.53 -1.93
C LYS A 1 9.55 -48.67 -0.90
N ARG A 2 9.89 -49.92 -1.28
CA ARG A 2 10.32 -51.00 -0.35
C ARG A 2 11.63 -51.71 -0.77
N HIS A 3 12.49 -51.03 -1.56
CA HIS A 3 13.82 -51.53 -1.97
C HIS A 3 14.95 -50.50 -1.74
N CYS A 4 14.70 -49.46 -0.93
CA CYS A 4 15.70 -48.43 -0.60
C CYS A 4 16.01 -48.34 0.90
N GLN A 5 15.52 -49.28 1.72
CA GLN A 5 15.76 -49.29 3.17
C GLN A 5 16.73 -50.38 3.65
N SER A 6 17.20 -51.26 2.77
CA SER A 6 18.14 -52.34 3.11
C SER A 6 19.59 -52.12 2.65
N SER A 7 19.87 -51.11 1.82
CA SER A 7 21.23 -50.86 1.29
C SER A 7 22.06 -49.86 2.10
N VAL A 8 21.50 -49.23 3.14
CA VAL A 8 22.17 -48.16 3.91
C VAL A 8 22.86 -48.69 5.17
N ARG A 9 22.72 -49.98 5.51
CA ARG A 9 23.38 -50.59 6.68
C ARG A 9 24.62 -51.46 6.36
N CYS A 10 25.02 -51.60 5.09
CA CYS A 10 26.14 -52.47 4.70
C CYS A 10 27.28 -51.78 3.93
N PHE A 11 27.32 -50.45 3.84
CA PHE A 11 28.30 -49.72 3.01
C PHE A 11 29.32 -48.88 3.80
N CYS A 12 29.56 -49.21 5.08
CA CYS A 12 30.70 -48.71 5.86
C CYS A 12 31.86 -49.72 5.96
N SER A 13 31.87 -50.76 5.11
CA SER A 13 32.93 -51.76 5.08
C SER A 13 33.19 -52.13 3.62
N CYS A 14 34.47 -52.05 3.21
CA CYS A 14 35.02 -52.38 1.89
C CYS A 14 34.84 -51.33 0.77
N MET A 15 35.90 -50.56 0.49
CA MET A 15 36.81 -50.83 -0.65
C MET A 15 37.78 -49.67 -0.90
N THR A 16 39.07 -49.95 -0.70
CA THR A 16 40.24 -49.32 -1.34
C THR A 16 40.28 -49.63 -2.84
N PHE A 17 40.55 -48.64 -3.69
CA PHE A 17 40.94 -48.88 -5.10
C PHE A 17 42.27 -48.18 -5.43
N ARG A 18 43.19 -48.94 -6.06
CA ARG A 18 44.61 -48.64 -6.32
C ARG A 18 44.84 -47.70 -7.51
N ALA A 19 45.99 -47.02 -7.48
CA ALA A 19 46.44 -45.94 -8.36
C ALA A 19 46.64 -46.30 -9.86
N GLU A 20 46.65 -47.57 -10.26
CA GLU A 20 46.92 -47.97 -11.65
C GLU A 20 45.80 -47.62 -12.65
N THR A 21 44.56 -47.44 -12.17
CA THR A 21 43.42 -47.11 -13.04
C THR A 21 43.44 -45.65 -13.51
N LEU A 22 44.00 -44.73 -12.71
CA LEU A 22 44.10 -43.31 -13.03
C LEU A 22 45.14 -43.02 -14.13
N ALA A 23 46.24 -43.78 -14.17
CA ALA A 23 47.28 -43.62 -15.19
C ALA A 23 46.81 -44.04 -16.61
N LYS A 24 45.89 -45.00 -16.71
CA LYS A 24 45.30 -45.43 -18.00
C LYS A 24 44.36 -44.39 -18.61
N ILE A 25 43.66 -43.62 -17.77
CA ILE A 25 42.69 -42.62 -18.22
C ILE A 25 43.41 -41.38 -18.80
N GLN A 26 44.54 -41.00 -18.23
CA GLN A 26 45.32 -39.85 -18.69
C GLN A 26 45.99 -40.06 -20.06
N ARG A 27 46.47 -41.29 -20.37
CA ARG A 27 47.05 -41.60 -21.70
C ARG A 27 46.01 -41.54 -22.84
N ASN A 28 44.81 -42.08 -22.60
CA ASN A 28 43.74 -42.11 -23.61
C ASN A 28 43.18 -40.73 -23.97
N LEU A 29 43.30 -39.75 -23.06
CA LEU A 29 42.85 -38.37 -23.31
C LEU A 29 43.84 -37.58 -24.18
N GLN A 30 45.14 -37.86 -24.08
CA GLN A 30 46.17 -37.19 -24.88
C GLN A 30 46.22 -37.71 -26.34
N GLU A 31 45.88 -38.98 -26.58
CA GLU A 31 45.81 -39.54 -27.94
C GLU A 31 44.59 -39.02 -28.73
N LYS A 32 43.45 -38.80 -28.06
CA LYS A 32 42.23 -38.28 -28.71
C LYS A 32 42.33 -36.82 -29.16
N GLN A 33 43.13 -35.99 -28.49
CA GLN A 33 43.32 -34.60 -28.91
C GLN A 33 44.20 -34.46 -30.16
N ARG A 34 45.00 -35.47 -30.50
CA ARG A 34 45.85 -35.46 -31.71
C ARG A 34 45.10 -35.85 -32.99
N SER A 35 43.99 -36.59 -32.92
CA SER A 35 43.25 -37.04 -34.11
C SER A 35 42.30 -35.98 -34.69
N VAL A 36 41.80 -35.05 -33.87
CA VAL A 36 40.75 -34.08 -34.26
C VAL A 36 41.28 -32.92 -35.13
N ARG A 37 42.60 -32.77 -35.28
CA ARG A 37 43.22 -31.73 -36.14
C ARG A 37 43.31 -32.09 -37.63
N ARG A 38 42.86 -33.27 -38.07
CA ARG A 38 42.93 -33.72 -39.47
C ARG A 38 41.57 -34.17 -40.02
N SER A 39 40.64 -33.25 -40.31
CA SER A 39 39.65 -33.42 -41.41
C SER A 39 38.63 -32.27 -41.42
N ARG A 40 38.83 -31.28 -42.29
CA ARG A 40 37.78 -30.35 -42.74
C ARG A 40 37.97 -30.12 -44.24
N THR A 41 37.25 -30.87 -45.07
CA THR A 41 37.02 -30.57 -46.50
C THR A 41 35.75 -31.31 -46.99
N GLY A 42 34.79 -30.60 -47.61
CA GLY A 42 33.86 -31.19 -48.61
C GLY A 42 32.32 -31.07 -48.42
N SER A 43 31.72 -30.05 -49.04
CA SER A 43 30.49 -29.99 -49.88
C SER A 43 29.10 -30.67 -49.60
N ARG A 44 28.05 -29.81 -49.64
CA ARG A 44 26.69 -29.82 -50.32
C ARG A 44 25.62 -30.97 -50.15
N LEU A 45 24.49 -30.63 -49.46
CA LEU A 45 22.99 -30.82 -49.63
C LEU A 45 22.36 -32.02 -50.41
N PRO A 46 21.04 -32.44 -50.26
CA PRO A 46 19.92 -32.10 -49.32
C PRO A 46 18.98 -33.26 -48.79
N LYS A 47 18.14 -32.94 -47.78
CA LYS A 47 16.83 -33.50 -47.30
C LYS A 47 16.52 -35.03 -47.33
N ARG A 48 16.55 -35.69 -46.16
CA ARG A 48 15.41 -36.29 -45.41
C ARG A 48 15.93 -37.06 -44.18
N TRP A 49 15.21 -36.91 -43.08
CA TRP A 49 15.16 -37.74 -41.86
C TRP A 49 16.33 -38.72 -41.64
N ASN A 50 17.27 -38.30 -40.80
CA ASN A 50 18.00 -39.17 -39.88
C ASN A 50 18.46 -38.31 -38.70
N HIS A 51 17.97 -38.63 -37.50
CA HIS A 51 18.46 -38.07 -36.25
C HIS A 51 19.96 -38.33 -36.13
N PRO A 52 20.84 -37.31 -36.02
CA PRO A 52 22.23 -37.56 -35.75
C PRO A 52 22.36 -37.90 -34.26
N VAL A 53 22.86 -39.12 -34.04
CA VAL A 53 23.54 -39.58 -32.83
C VAL A 53 24.30 -38.39 -32.23
N MET A 54 23.77 -37.85 -31.12
CA MET A 54 24.53 -36.91 -30.32
C MET A 54 25.77 -37.67 -29.87
N ASP A 55 26.96 -37.16 -30.20
CA ASP A 55 28.14 -37.40 -29.39
C ASP A 55 27.70 -37.25 -27.94
N VAL A 56 27.61 -38.37 -27.22
CA VAL A 56 27.36 -38.35 -25.79
C VAL A 56 28.62 -37.76 -25.19
N VAL A 57 28.67 -36.44 -25.13
CA VAL A 57 29.49 -35.71 -24.17
C VAL A 57 29.13 -36.36 -22.85
N ARG A 58 30.01 -37.22 -22.33
CA ARG A 58 29.84 -37.79 -21.00
C ARG A 58 29.74 -36.59 -20.08
N ARG A 59 28.51 -36.31 -19.64
CA ARG A 59 28.24 -35.26 -18.67
C ARG A 59 28.99 -35.66 -17.43
N ASP A 60 29.87 -34.79 -16.98
CA ASP A 60 30.58 -35.04 -15.74
C ASP A 60 29.53 -35.11 -14.63
N ASN A 61 29.61 -36.10 -13.75
CA ASN A 61 28.71 -36.11 -12.61
C ASN A 61 29.03 -34.87 -11.72
N PRO A 62 28.09 -34.44 -10.86
CA PRO A 62 28.29 -33.26 -10.02
C PRO A 62 29.56 -33.30 -9.14
N GLN A 63 30.06 -34.48 -8.77
CA GLN A 63 31.29 -34.60 -7.99
C GLN A 63 32.54 -34.34 -8.85
N GLU A 64 32.55 -34.78 -10.12
CA GLU A 64 33.61 -34.45 -11.08
C GLU A 64 33.64 -32.96 -11.42
N ILE A 65 32.48 -32.32 -11.60
CA ILE A 65 32.38 -30.87 -11.88
C ILE A 65 32.88 -30.07 -10.68
N LEU A 66 32.56 -30.49 -9.45
CA LEU A 66 33.05 -29.86 -8.23
C LEU A 66 34.57 -30.02 -8.09
N ARG A 67 35.11 -31.21 -8.39
CA ARG A 67 36.56 -31.46 -8.42
C ARG A 67 37.28 -30.58 -9.44
N LYS A 68 36.76 -30.45 -10.66
CA LYS A 68 37.33 -29.55 -11.69
C LYS A 68 37.29 -28.09 -11.23
N SER A 69 36.16 -27.66 -10.67
CA SER A 69 36.00 -26.29 -10.15
C SER A 69 36.98 -25.99 -9.01
N LEU A 70 37.24 -26.96 -8.12
CA LEU A 70 38.26 -26.87 -7.06
C LEU A 70 39.68 -26.78 -7.62
N LEU A 71 40.01 -27.65 -8.58
CA LEU A 71 41.33 -27.68 -9.23
C LEU A 71 41.62 -26.38 -10.00
N GLU A 72 40.60 -25.79 -10.62
CA GLU A 72 40.66 -24.48 -11.29
C GLU A 72 40.83 -23.32 -10.31
N CYS A 73 40.17 -23.35 -9.14
CA CYS A 73 40.41 -22.35 -8.10
C CYS A 73 41.85 -22.44 -7.56
N HIS A 74 42.35 -23.67 -7.39
CA HIS A 74 43.71 -23.93 -6.94
C HIS A 74 44.75 -23.45 -7.96
N THR A 75 44.60 -23.83 -9.24
CA THR A 75 45.51 -23.40 -10.32
C THR A 75 45.44 -21.90 -10.62
N ALA A 76 44.31 -21.24 -10.34
CA ALA A 76 44.17 -19.80 -10.42
C ALA A 76 44.73 -19.04 -9.18
N GLY A 77 45.34 -19.75 -8.22
CA GLY A 77 45.92 -19.15 -7.01
C GLY A 77 44.88 -18.55 -6.07
N GLU A 78 43.62 -18.99 -6.15
CA GLU A 78 42.50 -18.43 -5.38
C GLU A 78 42.38 -19.04 -3.97
N LEU A 79 43.49 -19.56 -3.45
CA LEU A 79 43.59 -20.04 -2.09
C LEU A 79 43.83 -18.85 -1.15
N ASP A 80 43.23 -18.90 0.04
CA ASP A 80 43.59 -18.00 1.12
C ASP A 80 44.97 -18.35 1.71
N GLN A 81 45.44 -17.54 2.66
CA GLN A 81 46.75 -17.70 3.29
C GLN A 81 46.91 -19.01 4.07
N GLU A 82 45.82 -19.74 4.32
CA GLU A 82 45.78 -21.05 4.96
C GLU A 82 45.55 -22.19 3.95
N GLY A 83 45.62 -21.90 2.64
CA GLY A 83 45.50 -22.89 1.57
C GLY A 83 44.06 -23.30 1.24
N ARG A 84 43.04 -22.50 1.60
CA ARG A 84 41.62 -22.83 1.42
C ARG A 84 40.99 -22.07 0.26
N VAL A 85 40.11 -22.73 -0.52
CA VAL A 85 39.31 -22.05 -1.55
C VAL A 85 38.06 -21.42 -0.90
N PRO A 86 37.82 -20.11 -1.04
CA PRO A 86 36.59 -19.49 -0.56
C PRO A 86 35.34 -20.15 -1.16
N SER A 87 34.45 -20.63 -0.30
CA SER A 87 33.25 -21.40 -0.67
C SER A 87 32.36 -20.70 -1.69
N GLU A 88 32.25 -19.36 -1.62
CA GLU A 88 31.47 -18.57 -2.57
C GLU A 88 32.08 -18.57 -3.99
N LYS A 89 33.42 -18.55 -4.12
CA LYS A 89 34.10 -18.61 -5.42
C LYS A 89 33.97 -20.00 -6.04
N LEU A 90 34.19 -21.04 -5.24
CA LEU A 90 34.01 -22.43 -5.67
C LEU A 90 32.56 -22.68 -6.10
N PHE A 91 31.59 -22.22 -5.31
CA PHE A 91 30.17 -22.41 -5.59
C PHE A 91 29.74 -21.69 -6.87
N ARG A 92 30.22 -20.47 -7.12
CA ARG A 92 29.93 -19.75 -8.37
C ARG A 92 30.48 -20.46 -9.60
N ARG A 93 31.73 -20.96 -9.54
CA ARG A 93 32.36 -21.71 -10.64
C ARG A 93 31.65 -23.05 -10.86
N PHE A 94 31.40 -23.79 -9.79
CA PHE A 94 30.66 -25.04 -9.82
C PHE A 94 29.26 -24.87 -10.42
N GLN A 95 28.52 -23.84 -10.00
CA GLN A 95 27.18 -23.54 -10.50
C GLN A 95 27.21 -23.13 -11.97
N ALA A 96 28.20 -22.34 -12.40
CA ALA A 96 28.35 -21.93 -13.80
C ALA A 96 28.63 -23.14 -14.69
N GLU A 97 29.49 -24.05 -14.26
CA GLU A 97 29.88 -25.24 -15.04
C GLU A 97 28.77 -26.30 -15.08
N LEU A 98 28.08 -26.52 -13.94
CA LEU A 98 26.88 -27.35 -13.87
C LEU A 98 25.76 -26.77 -14.77
N PHE A 99 25.58 -25.45 -14.76
CA PHE A 99 24.60 -24.79 -15.62
C PHE A 99 24.97 -24.88 -17.10
N ASN A 100 26.25 -24.79 -17.45
CA ASN A 100 26.74 -24.95 -18.83
C ASN A 100 26.54 -26.37 -19.35
N GLN A 101 26.86 -27.40 -18.57
CA GLN A 101 26.76 -28.80 -19.01
C GLN A 101 25.30 -29.29 -19.13
N TYR A 102 24.38 -28.76 -18.31
CA TYR A 102 22.98 -29.21 -18.26
C TYR A 102 21.96 -28.23 -18.88
N ARG A 103 22.43 -27.15 -19.54
CA ARG A 103 21.65 -26.00 -20.04
C ARG A 103 20.51 -26.31 -21.03
N LYS A 104 20.47 -27.50 -21.65
CA LYS A 104 19.55 -27.79 -22.77
C LYS A 104 18.37 -28.70 -22.45
N ASP A 105 18.35 -29.44 -21.34
CA ASP A 105 17.32 -30.47 -21.08
C ASP A 105 16.55 -30.35 -19.77
N VAL A 106 16.77 -29.30 -18.95
CA VAL A 106 16.09 -29.19 -17.65
C VAL A 106 15.32 -27.88 -17.54
N ARG A 107 14.00 -27.96 -17.33
CA ARG A 107 13.15 -26.79 -17.04
C ARG A 107 13.67 -26.13 -15.75
N LEU A 108 13.80 -24.80 -15.74
CA LEU A 108 14.39 -24.03 -14.63
C LEU A 108 13.81 -24.40 -13.24
N ARG A 109 12.51 -24.76 -13.17
CA ARG A 109 11.85 -25.23 -11.94
C ARG A 109 12.29 -26.62 -11.49
N GLU A 110 12.58 -27.53 -12.41
CA GLU A 110 13.11 -28.86 -12.11
C GLU A 110 14.58 -28.78 -11.68
N PHE A 111 15.37 -27.90 -12.30
CA PHE A 111 16.73 -27.60 -11.84
C PHE A 111 16.71 -27.01 -10.41
N GLN A 112 15.81 -26.05 -10.14
CA GLN A 112 15.63 -25.50 -8.79
C GLN A 112 15.16 -26.55 -7.78
N ALA A 113 14.25 -27.46 -8.17
CA ALA A 113 13.80 -28.56 -7.32
C ALA A 113 14.89 -29.61 -7.07
N LEU A 114 15.76 -29.88 -8.06
CA LEU A 114 16.90 -30.79 -7.94
C LEU A 114 18.00 -30.19 -7.04
N MET A 115 18.24 -28.87 -7.16
CA MET A 115 19.13 -28.10 -6.28
C MET A 115 18.60 -28.01 -4.84
N GLN A 116 17.28 -27.98 -4.64
CA GLN A 116 16.65 -27.92 -3.30
C GLN A 116 16.53 -29.29 -2.61
N ARG A 117 16.66 -30.41 -3.35
CA ARG A 117 16.43 -31.77 -2.83
C ARG A 117 17.66 -32.67 -2.82
N SER A 118 18.78 -32.26 -3.41
CA SER A 118 20.03 -33.01 -3.35
C SER A 118 20.68 -32.86 -1.97
N PRO A 119 20.78 -33.92 -1.14
CA PRO A 119 21.38 -33.84 0.19
C PRO A 119 22.84 -33.38 0.15
N LEU A 120 23.56 -33.74 -0.92
CA LEU A 120 24.92 -33.29 -1.20
C LEU A 120 25.02 -31.76 -1.29
N LEU A 121 24.03 -31.07 -1.86
CA LEU A 121 24.06 -29.60 -2.00
C LEU A 121 23.59 -28.87 -0.74
N VAL A 122 22.73 -29.50 0.06
CA VAL A 122 22.31 -28.95 1.35
C VAL A 122 23.45 -29.03 2.37
N GLU A 123 24.28 -30.08 2.33
CA GLU A 123 25.51 -30.16 3.13
C GLU A 123 26.60 -29.19 2.65
N VAL A 124 26.76 -28.98 1.34
CA VAL A 124 27.72 -28.00 0.77
C VAL A 124 27.43 -26.56 1.21
N VAL A 125 26.15 -26.21 1.36
CA VAL A 125 25.71 -24.84 1.67
C VAL A 125 25.61 -24.59 3.18
N GLN A 126 25.67 -25.63 4.02
CA GLN A 126 25.52 -25.51 5.48
C GLN A 126 26.78 -25.85 6.28
N SER A 127 27.90 -26.19 5.65
CA SER A 127 29.18 -26.40 6.34
C SER A 127 30.34 -25.81 5.54
N GLU A 128 31.20 -25.02 6.20
CA GLU A 128 32.53 -24.69 5.66
C GLU A 128 33.27 -26.01 5.43
N TYR A 129 33.61 -26.34 4.19
CA TYR A 129 34.47 -27.49 3.93
C TYR A 129 35.88 -27.21 4.47
N ARG A 130 36.19 -27.74 5.64
CA ARG A 130 37.58 -28.08 5.99
C ARG A 130 37.99 -29.28 5.13
N ILE A 131 38.77 -29.03 4.08
CA ILE A 131 39.61 -30.08 3.50
C ILE A 131 40.81 -30.19 4.43
N ASP A 132 40.79 -31.22 5.24
CA ASP A 132 41.90 -31.56 6.12
C ASP A 132 42.98 -32.26 5.31
N LEU A 133 43.97 -31.48 4.83
CA LEU A 133 45.11 -31.99 4.08
C LEU A 133 45.92 -33.01 4.90
N GLU A 134 45.80 -33.02 6.24
CA GLU A 134 46.49 -33.99 7.11
C GLU A 134 46.00 -35.44 6.90
N LYS A 135 44.75 -35.65 6.43
CA LYS A 135 44.26 -36.99 6.08
C LYS A 135 44.64 -37.44 4.66
N LEU A 136 45.17 -36.54 3.83
CA LEU A 136 45.72 -36.85 2.50
C LEU A 136 47.25 -37.03 2.53
N LEU A 137 47.90 -36.62 3.61
CA LEU A 137 49.35 -36.64 3.78
C LEU A 137 50.01 -38.02 4.06
N PRO A 138 49.33 -39.09 4.56
CA PRO A 138 50.00 -40.38 4.78
C PRO A 138 50.38 -41.13 3.49
N LEU A 139 50.03 -40.61 2.31
CA LEU A 139 50.52 -41.10 1.00
C LEU A 139 51.65 -40.24 0.42
N LEU A 140 52.08 -39.18 1.10
CA LEU A 140 53.12 -38.26 0.62
C LEU A 140 54.27 -38.01 1.60
N LEU A 141 54.16 -38.44 2.86
CA LEU A 141 55.26 -38.31 3.83
C LEU A 141 55.53 -39.65 4.54
N GLN A 142 55.99 -40.63 3.76
CA GLN A 142 57.11 -41.44 4.20
C GLN A 142 58.36 -40.55 4.13
N LYS A 143 58.83 -40.12 5.30
CA LYS A 143 60.18 -39.69 5.68
C LYS A 143 60.22 -38.35 6.42
N ALA A 144 60.76 -38.49 7.63
CA ALA A 144 61.50 -37.53 8.44
C ALA A 144 60.65 -36.46 9.14
N GLU A 145 60.29 -36.66 10.41
CA GLU A 145 61.13 -36.44 11.62
C GLU A 145 61.19 -34.94 11.97
N GLY A 146 60.86 -34.46 13.17
CA GLY A 146 60.51 -35.14 14.42
C GLY A 146 60.16 -34.11 15.52
N GLU A 147 59.79 -34.68 16.68
CA GLU A 147 59.79 -34.13 18.06
C GLU A 147 58.76 -33.02 18.38
N GLU A 148 57.63 -33.27 19.07
CA GLU A 148 57.31 -33.87 20.39
C GLU A 148 57.23 -32.87 21.57
N ASP A 149 56.20 -33.13 22.40
CA ASP A 149 55.99 -32.81 23.82
C ASP A 149 55.32 -31.47 24.24
N GLU A 150 54.35 -31.44 25.16
CA GLU A 150 53.53 -32.45 25.86
C GLU A 150 52.45 -31.72 26.69
N CYS A 151 51.36 -32.46 27.02
CA CYS A 151 50.54 -32.52 28.26
C CYS A 151 50.24 -31.27 29.13
N ASP A 152 49.14 -31.12 29.87
CA ASP A 152 48.08 -31.99 30.42
C ASP A 152 46.99 -31.05 31.01
N SER A 153 45.69 -31.23 30.77
CA SER A 153 44.69 -32.04 31.50
C SER A 153 44.33 -31.62 32.95
N VAL A 154 43.01 -31.58 33.24
CA VAL A 154 42.30 -32.06 34.46
C VAL A 154 41.23 -31.12 35.08
N LYS A 155 39.96 -31.50 34.80
CA LYS A 155 38.79 -31.76 35.69
C LYS A 155 38.26 -30.64 36.63
N SER A 156 37.05 -30.10 36.41
CA SER A 156 35.69 -30.60 36.74
C SER A 156 35.19 -30.20 38.14
N PHE A 157 34.01 -29.57 38.23
CA PHE A 157 33.03 -29.84 39.31
C PHE A 157 31.59 -29.56 38.83
N GLN A 158 30.74 -30.55 39.06
CA GLN A 158 29.27 -30.57 38.98
C GLN A 158 28.67 -29.67 40.08
N SER A 159 27.40 -29.25 40.14
CA SER A 159 26.13 -29.90 39.82
C SER A 159 24.95 -28.88 39.81
N CYS A 160 23.90 -29.25 39.05
CA CYS A 160 22.55 -28.64 39.00
C CYS A 160 21.71 -29.05 40.24
N PRO A 161 20.55 -28.44 40.58
CA PRO A 161 19.28 -28.61 39.81
C PRO A 161 18.38 -27.33 39.83
N THR A 162 17.27 -27.12 39.10
CA THR A 162 16.16 -27.99 38.62
C THR A 162 15.27 -27.17 37.66
N ALA A 163 14.78 -27.81 36.59
CA ALA A 163 13.43 -27.75 35.96
C ALA A 163 12.74 -26.41 35.62
N ALA A 164 11.89 -26.28 34.60
CA ALA A 164 11.61 -26.96 33.33
C ALA A 164 10.51 -26.11 32.66
N VAL A 165 10.72 -25.59 31.45
CA VAL A 165 9.62 -25.27 30.52
C VAL A 165 10.11 -25.56 29.10
N GLU A 166 9.80 -26.77 28.62
CA GLU A 166 9.81 -27.11 27.20
C GLU A 166 8.50 -26.67 26.55
N GLY A 167 8.56 -26.12 25.33
CA GLY A 167 7.36 -25.82 24.56
C GLY A 167 7.58 -25.08 23.23
N ARG A 168 8.09 -25.81 22.22
CA ARG A 168 8.00 -25.53 20.76
C ARG A 168 8.80 -24.36 20.19
N LYS A 169 10.04 -24.66 19.78
CA LYS A 169 10.83 -23.85 18.84
C LYS A 169 10.27 -23.98 17.42
N SER A 170 9.66 -22.91 16.91
CA SER A 170 9.58 -22.66 15.47
C SER A 170 10.72 -21.71 15.12
N GLU A 171 11.76 -22.21 14.44
CA GLU A 171 12.89 -21.40 13.99
C GLU A 171 12.43 -20.45 12.87
N LYS A 172 11.93 -19.28 13.26
CA LYS A 172 11.85 -18.11 12.38
C LYS A 172 13.27 -17.53 12.27
N ARG A 173 13.78 -17.49 11.04
CA ARG A 173 15.07 -16.91 10.64
C ARG A 173 15.37 -15.60 11.39
N LEU A 174 16.38 -15.66 12.27
CA LEU A 174 17.02 -14.53 12.92
C LEU A 174 17.88 -13.79 11.88
N ASN A 175 17.66 -12.49 11.68
CA ASN A 175 18.54 -11.66 10.85
C ASN A 175 19.61 -11.04 11.75
N LEU A 176 20.87 -11.46 11.58
CA LEU A 176 22.02 -10.82 12.25
C LEU A 176 22.42 -9.55 11.49
N LEU A 177 22.37 -8.40 12.17
CA LEU A 177 22.97 -7.15 11.69
C LEU A 177 24.30 -6.95 12.43
N ASN A 178 25.44 -7.00 11.73
CA ASN A 178 26.75 -6.69 12.33
C ASN A 178 27.11 -5.24 11.99
N VAL A 179 27.15 -4.36 12.99
CA VAL A 179 27.58 -2.95 12.83
C VAL A 179 29.02 -2.81 13.32
N HIS A 180 29.93 -2.40 12.45
CA HIS A 180 31.32 -2.08 12.81
C HIS A 180 31.48 -0.56 12.95
N LEU A 181 31.89 -0.09 14.12
CA LEU A 181 32.11 1.32 14.41
C LEU A 181 33.52 1.74 13.99
N LYS A 182 33.65 2.83 13.23
CA LYS A 182 34.93 3.42 12.81
C LYS A 182 34.94 4.89 13.22
N TYR A 183 35.75 5.23 14.24
CA TYR A 183 36.23 6.55 14.72
C TYR A 183 35.29 7.77 14.64
N VAL A 184 35.09 8.50 15.76
CA VAL A 184 34.47 9.84 15.77
C VAL A 184 35.14 10.77 16.80
N THR A 185 35.48 12.00 16.37
CA THR A 185 36.01 13.12 17.17
C THR A 185 34.89 13.94 17.84
N THR A 186 35.12 14.44 19.06
CA THR A 186 34.09 15.04 19.93
C THR A 186 33.91 16.56 19.73
N VAL A 187 32.66 17.05 19.71
CA VAL A 187 32.26 18.46 19.98
C VAL A 187 30.97 18.42 20.82
N ALA A 188 30.94 19.10 21.98
CA ALA A 188 29.87 19.00 22.98
C ALA A 188 28.81 20.13 22.91
N ARG A 189 27.53 19.78 23.07
CA ARG A 189 26.34 20.62 23.36
C ARG A 189 25.37 19.76 24.20
N ALA A 190 24.71 20.28 25.26
CA ALA A 190 23.80 19.45 26.09
C ALA A 190 22.31 19.86 26.14
N VAL A 191 21.54 19.45 27.16
CA VAL A 191 20.13 19.80 27.53
C VAL A 191 19.94 19.56 29.06
N LYS A 192 19.02 20.31 29.72
CA LYS A 192 18.64 20.27 31.17
C LYS A 192 18.15 18.90 31.67
N ALA A 193 18.32 18.63 32.97
CA ALA A 193 17.91 17.41 33.67
C ALA A 193 16.83 17.69 34.74
N ASP A 194 15.74 16.92 34.72
CA ASP A 194 14.83 16.71 35.85
C ASP A 194 14.81 15.19 36.15
N PHE A 195 15.82 14.68 36.86
CA PHE A 195 15.82 13.33 37.45
C PHE A 195 16.73 13.32 38.67
N GLU A 196 16.17 13.27 39.87
CA GLU A 196 16.90 13.10 41.13
C GLU A 196 17.44 11.67 41.27
N LEU A 197 18.75 11.51 41.44
CA LEU A 197 19.43 10.24 41.71
C LEU A 197 19.90 10.21 43.17
N LYS A 198 19.59 9.13 43.90
CA LYS A 198 19.95 8.93 45.32
C LYS A 198 21.46 8.76 45.54
N ALA A 199 21.90 9.20 46.73
CA ALA A 199 23.21 9.75 47.04
C ALA A 199 24.42 8.81 47.26
N ASN A 200 24.47 7.57 46.76
CA ASN A 200 25.66 6.70 46.95
C ASN A 200 26.14 5.97 45.68
N SER A 201 25.84 6.53 44.51
CA SER A 201 26.23 5.96 43.22
C SER A 201 26.84 7.06 42.34
N LEU A 202 28.03 6.75 41.81
CA LEU A 202 28.91 7.69 41.11
C LEU A 202 28.23 8.53 40.03
N SER A 203 28.72 9.76 39.96
CA SER A 203 28.24 10.93 39.25
C SER A 203 28.28 10.79 37.72
N CYS A 204 27.19 11.19 37.05
CA CYS A 204 27.18 11.55 35.64
C CYS A 204 27.10 13.08 35.53
N LEU A 205 28.05 13.72 34.87
CA LEU A 205 28.07 15.17 34.63
C LEU A 205 27.54 15.44 33.22
N LEU A 206 26.38 16.09 33.09
CA LEU A 206 25.77 16.55 31.84
C LEU A 206 25.75 18.09 31.83
N CYS A 207 26.46 18.76 30.91
CA CYS A 207 26.52 20.24 30.89
C CYS A 207 26.24 20.85 29.50
N ARG A 208 25.22 21.74 29.39
CA ARG A 208 24.83 22.48 28.17
C ARG A 208 25.33 23.92 28.23
N VAL A 209 26.63 24.17 28.21
CA VAL A 209 27.15 25.51 27.92
C VAL A 209 28.53 25.38 27.25
N SER A 210 28.80 26.23 26.26
CA SER A 210 30.12 26.33 25.62
C SER A 210 31.09 27.06 26.55
N PHE A 211 32.01 26.34 27.19
CA PHE A 211 33.13 26.95 27.91
C PHE A 211 34.38 26.90 27.04
N GLY A 212 34.87 28.07 26.63
CA GLY A 212 36.06 28.19 25.77
C GLY A 212 37.38 27.84 26.46
N SER A 213 37.39 27.49 27.76
CA SER A 213 38.59 27.10 28.50
C SER A 213 38.24 26.28 29.76
N ALA A 214 39.20 25.48 30.26
CA ALA A 214 39.07 24.70 31.49
C ALA A 214 38.80 25.57 32.74
N LEU A 215 39.22 26.84 32.73
CA LEU A 215 38.94 27.81 33.80
C LEU A 215 37.46 28.24 33.83
N GLY A 216 36.81 28.34 32.67
CA GLY A 216 35.38 28.68 32.55
C GLY A 216 34.45 27.60 33.11
N LEU A 217 34.84 26.33 32.97
CA LEU A 217 34.14 25.20 33.58
C LEU A 217 34.25 25.21 35.11
N ARG A 218 35.46 25.50 35.63
CA ARG A 218 35.76 25.50 37.07
C ARG A 218 35.00 26.60 37.85
N LEU A 219 34.82 27.78 37.24
CA LEU A 219 34.02 28.89 37.82
C LEU A 219 32.51 28.60 37.81
N HIS A 220 32.02 27.84 36.84
CA HIS A 220 30.61 27.43 36.76
C HIS A 220 30.26 26.36 37.80
N MET A 221 31.17 25.40 38.03
CA MET A 221 31.01 24.37 39.07
C MET A 221 30.95 24.97 40.49
N LYS A 222 31.69 26.05 40.75
CA LYS A 222 31.68 26.78 42.03
C LYS A 222 30.39 27.55 42.33
N LYS A 223 29.49 27.69 41.35
CA LYS A 223 28.28 28.52 41.43
C LYS A 223 27.01 27.72 41.78
N HIS A 224 27.10 26.40 41.81
CA HIS A 224 26.00 25.49 42.08
C HIS A 224 26.44 24.58 43.25
N ASP A 225 26.24 25.08 44.48
CA ASP A 225 26.70 24.53 45.76
C ASP A 225 26.18 23.13 46.08
N SER A 226 26.66 22.10 45.39
CA SER A 226 26.47 20.70 45.79
C SER A 226 27.26 19.76 44.88
N LEU A 227 28.52 19.48 45.22
CA LEU A 227 29.24 18.21 45.01
C LEU A 227 30.68 18.33 45.58
N PRO A 228 31.31 17.22 46.01
CA PRO A 228 32.52 17.23 46.81
C PRO A 228 33.73 17.73 45.99
N ASP A 229 34.63 18.42 46.68
CA ASP A 229 35.92 18.87 46.14
C ASP A 229 36.64 17.71 45.44
N VAL A 230 36.78 17.81 44.13
CA VAL A 230 37.79 17.04 43.41
C VAL A 230 39.12 17.62 43.85
N GLU A 231 39.86 16.87 44.68
CA GLU A 231 41.18 17.27 45.16
C GLU A 231 42.05 17.83 44.03
N ALA A 232 42.79 18.89 44.34
CA ALA A 232 43.42 19.81 43.40
C ALA A 232 44.50 19.21 42.46
N GLY A 233 44.60 17.89 42.31
CA GLY A 233 45.50 17.18 41.40
C GLY A 233 44.83 16.14 40.47
N GLY A 234 43.52 15.90 40.58
CA GLY A 234 42.83 14.87 39.79
C GLY A 234 42.35 15.36 38.42
N GLY A 235 43.23 15.41 37.41
CA GLY A 235 42.84 15.71 36.04
C GLY A 235 41.96 14.62 35.42
N LEU A 236 40.88 15.01 34.73
CA LEU A 236 40.12 14.11 33.85
C LEU A 236 41.01 13.69 32.67
N LYS A 237 41.47 12.43 32.67
CA LYS A 237 42.22 11.85 31.54
C LYS A 237 41.25 11.22 30.54
N THR A 238 41.34 11.65 29.28
CA THR A 238 40.69 10.98 28.15
C THR A 238 41.65 9.92 27.62
N VAL A 239 41.23 8.65 27.61
CA VAL A 239 42.08 7.54 27.16
C VAL A 239 41.53 6.98 25.85
N LYS A 240 42.38 6.98 24.81
CA LYS A 240 42.09 6.31 23.54
C LYS A 240 42.21 4.80 23.74
N CYS A 241 41.08 4.11 23.71
CA CYS A 241 41.04 2.65 23.76
C CYS A 241 40.24 2.12 22.58
N GLN A 242 40.76 1.09 21.90
CA GLN A 242 40.03 0.42 20.84
C GLN A 242 39.09 -0.61 21.45
N LEU A 243 37.84 -0.21 21.71
CA LEU A 243 36.77 -1.13 22.04
C LEU A 243 36.03 -1.51 20.77
N ASN A 244 35.82 -2.81 20.57
CA ASN A 244 34.93 -3.32 19.53
C ASN A 244 33.55 -3.50 20.12
N VAL A 245 32.61 -2.64 19.74
CA VAL A 245 31.20 -2.78 20.14
C VAL A 245 30.38 -3.35 18.99
N CYS A 246 29.64 -4.41 19.26
CA CYS A 246 28.70 -5.02 18.31
C CYS A 246 27.33 -5.16 18.98
N PHE A 247 26.25 -4.97 18.24
CA PHE A 247 24.88 -5.12 18.72
C PHE A 247 24.08 -5.96 17.74
N GLN A 248 23.24 -6.84 18.25
CA GLN A 248 22.39 -7.71 17.45
C GLN A 248 20.91 -7.33 17.65
N TYR A 249 20.28 -6.68 16.68
CA TYR A 249 18.86 -6.31 16.74
C TYR A 249 17.95 -7.48 16.35
N ASP A 250 16.97 -7.82 17.20
CA ASP A 250 15.86 -8.70 16.83
C ASP A 250 14.53 -7.95 16.97
N GLN A 251 13.81 -7.77 15.85
CA GLN A 251 12.50 -7.11 15.83
C GLN A 251 11.44 -7.83 16.69
N LYS A 252 11.67 -9.09 17.10
CA LYS A 252 10.74 -9.90 17.89
C LYS A 252 11.21 -10.17 19.32
N GLY A 253 12.43 -9.79 19.68
CA GLY A 253 13.00 -9.99 21.01
C GLY A 253 12.68 -8.82 21.96
N LEU A 254 12.43 -9.12 23.23
CA LEU A 254 12.26 -8.09 24.28
C LEU A 254 13.59 -7.37 24.59
N THR A 255 14.73 -8.02 24.33
CA THR A 255 16.09 -7.49 24.54
C THR A 255 17.05 -7.96 23.46
N SER A 256 18.13 -7.21 23.24
CA SER A 256 19.21 -7.48 22.30
C SER A 256 20.57 -7.39 23.00
N PRO A 257 21.50 -8.32 22.77
CA PRO A 257 22.82 -8.26 23.40
C PRO A 257 23.70 -7.19 22.73
N LEU A 258 24.18 -6.24 23.52
CA LEU A 258 25.27 -5.33 23.22
C LEU A 258 26.58 -5.97 23.67
N LYS A 259 27.43 -6.38 22.74
CA LYS A 259 28.73 -7.01 22.98
C LYS A 259 29.84 -5.95 22.98
N ILE A 260 30.57 -5.84 24.08
CA ILE A 260 31.77 -4.99 24.19
C ILE A 260 32.99 -5.92 24.27
N LYS A 261 33.95 -5.71 23.37
CA LYS A 261 35.24 -6.41 23.36
C LYS A 261 36.39 -5.45 23.58
N SER A 262 37.22 -5.68 24.60
CA SER A 262 38.49 -4.96 24.76
C SER A 262 39.53 -5.49 23.77
N ARG A 263 40.17 -4.60 23.00
CA ARG A 263 41.38 -4.94 22.23
C ARG A 263 42.66 -4.39 22.86
N GLN A 264 42.58 -3.82 24.06
CA GLN A 264 43.77 -3.32 24.74
C GLN A 264 44.52 -4.46 25.44
N PRO A 265 45.86 -4.37 25.53
CA PRO A 265 46.71 -5.37 26.19
C PRO A 265 46.59 -5.39 27.74
N GLY A 266 45.54 -4.81 28.33
CA GLY A 266 45.33 -4.78 29.78
C GLY A 266 43.84 -4.79 30.16
N PRO A 267 43.51 -5.10 31.43
CA PRO A 267 42.13 -5.15 31.90
C PRO A 267 41.43 -3.78 31.84
N VAL A 268 40.21 -3.76 31.30
CA VAL A 268 39.37 -2.55 31.23
C VAL A 268 38.18 -2.73 32.17
N TYR A 269 38.05 -1.85 33.14
CA TYR A 269 36.89 -1.85 34.02
C TYR A 269 35.75 -1.04 33.40
N VAL A 270 34.62 -1.67 33.11
CA VAL A 270 33.41 -1.00 32.63
C VAL A 270 32.52 -0.69 33.83
N GLY A 271 32.40 0.59 34.19
CA GLY A 271 31.60 1.03 35.34
C GLY A 271 30.14 1.24 35.02
N SER A 272 29.83 1.73 33.83
CA SER A 272 28.45 1.90 33.38
C SER A 272 28.35 2.04 31.86
N VAL A 273 27.25 1.54 31.29
CA VAL A 273 26.92 1.65 29.87
C VAL A 273 25.57 2.35 29.74
N PHE A 274 25.52 3.42 28.96
CA PHE A 274 24.31 4.17 28.67
C PHE A 274 24.07 4.29 27.17
N VAL A 275 22.81 4.27 26.77
CA VAL A 275 22.37 4.57 25.40
C VAL A 275 21.51 5.83 25.42
N TYR A 276 21.75 6.76 24.50
CA TYR A 276 20.87 7.92 24.35
C TYR A 276 20.57 8.28 22.91
N HIS A 277 19.39 8.87 22.72
CA HIS A 277 18.92 9.39 21.44
C HIS A 277 19.22 10.89 21.33
N THR A 278 19.42 11.41 20.10
CA THR A 278 19.66 12.85 19.87
C THR A 278 18.51 13.76 20.33
N SER A 279 17.32 13.20 20.59
CA SER A 279 16.13 13.90 21.06
C SER A 279 15.71 13.52 22.49
N THR A 280 16.66 13.57 23.43
CA THR A 280 16.44 13.81 24.89
C THR A 280 16.14 12.65 25.85
N LEU A 281 16.44 11.39 25.55
CA LEU A 281 16.32 10.30 26.54
C LEU A 281 17.63 9.51 26.69
N LEU A 282 18.13 9.41 27.92
CA LEU A 282 19.28 8.61 28.33
C LEU A 282 18.78 7.35 29.05
N PHE A 283 19.21 6.19 28.61
CA PHE A 283 18.80 4.89 29.13
C PHE A 283 20.02 4.17 29.74
N PRO A 284 20.01 3.84 31.04
CA PRO A 284 21.03 2.98 31.63
C PRO A 284 20.87 1.56 31.12
N VAL A 285 21.93 1.01 30.55
CA VAL A 285 22.00 -0.39 30.10
C VAL A 285 22.66 -1.25 31.18
N HIS A 286 23.71 -0.71 31.82
CA HIS A 286 24.44 -1.36 32.88
C HIS A 286 25.05 -0.31 33.81
N THR A 287 25.05 -0.53 35.12
CA THR A 287 25.53 0.44 36.12
C THR A 287 26.35 -0.22 37.23
N LYS A 288 26.88 -1.42 36.99
CA LYS A 288 27.79 -2.12 37.91
C LYS A 288 29.20 -2.15 37.32
N LEU A 289 30.19 -2.19 38.21
CA LEU A 289 31.59 -2.29 37.80
C LEU A 289 31.90 -3.73 37.39
N GLU A 290 32.23 -3.93 36.11
CA GLU A 290 32.67 -5.22 35.57
C GLU A 290 34.08 -5.12 34.99
N LEU A 291 34.93 -6.09 35.33
CA LEU A 291 36.25 -6.25 34.75
C LEU A 291 36.12 -6.94 33.39
N LEU A 292 36.80 -6.39 32.38
CA LEU A 292 36.81 -6.92 31.01
C LEU A 292 38.28 -7.14 30.61
N GLU A 293 38.69 -8.42 30.55
CA GLU A 293 40.07 -8.79 30.21
C GLU A 293 40.37 -8.58 28.71
N SER A 294 41.65 -8.64 28.36
CA SER A 294 42.10 -8.50 26.96
C SER A 294 41.42 -9.54 26.07
N ASN A 295 40.79 -9.10 24.98
CA ASN A 295 39.98 -9.91 24.07
C ASN A 295 38.70 -10.55 24.63
N GLU A 296 38.34 -10.32 25.89
CA GLU A 296 37.07 -10.80 26.47
C GLU A 296 35.88 -10.07 25.83
N VAL A 297 34.77 -10.77 25.62
CA VAL A 297 33.52 -10.20 25.08
C VAL A 297 32.44 -10.24 26.15
N ARG A 298 32.06 -9.09 26.68
CA ARG A 298 30.93 -8.97 27.62
C ARG A 298 29.67 -8.55 26.88
N SER A 299 28.55 -9.20 27.21
CA SER A 299 27.23 -8.90 26.63
C SER A 299 26.34 -8.21 27.65
N PHE A 300 25.83 -7.04 27.30
CA PHE A 300 24.85 -6.30 28.10
C PHE A 300 23.48 -6.39 27.40
N LEU A 301 22.43 -6.70 28.15
CA LEU A 301 21.08 -6.78 27.57
C LEU A 301 20.51 -5.38 27.40
N LEU A 302 20.22 -5.01 26.15
CA LEU A 302 19.55 -3.78 25.83
C LEU A 302 18.06 -4.03 25.55
N PRO A 303 17.12 -3.34 26.21
CA PRO A 303 15.71 -3.42 25.83
C PRO A 303 15.47 -2.92 24.41
N ASN A 304 14.77 -3.72 23.59
CA ASN A 304 14.64 -3.41 22.16
C ASN A 304 13.75 -2.20 21.87
N HIS A 305 12.81 -1.88 22.78
CA HIS A 305 11.94 -0.71 22.69
C HIS A 305 12.67 0.63 22.53
N ILE A 306 13.95 0.70 22.93
CA ILE A 306 14.80 1.91 22.82
C ILE A 306 15.00 2.32 21.35
N PHE A 307 15.06 1.36 20.41
CA PHE A 307 15.32 1.62 19.00
C PHE A 307 14.07 1.81 18.12
N PHE A 308 12.86 1.56 18.65
CA PHE A 308 11.62 1.60 17.85
C PHE A 308 11.08 3.01 17.60
N LYS A 309 11.53 4.02 18.35
CA LYS A 309 10.89 5.35 18.37
C LYS A 309 11.49 6.38 17.41
N SER A 310 12.71 6.17 16.91
CA SER A 310 13.35 7.09 15.95
C SER A 310 14.51 6.41 15.22
N TYR A 311 14.55 6.56 13.89
CA TYR A 311 15.49 5.85 13.01
C TYR A 311 16.85 6.55 12.85
N ASP A 312 17.01 7.74 13.43
CA ASP A 312 18.13 8.62 13.13
C ASP A 312 19.06 8.79 14.34
N LYS A 313 20.07 7.91 14.42
CA LYS A 313 21.33 8.05 15.18
C LYS A 313 21.20 7.97 16.71
N PHE A 314 21.67 6.85 17.26
CA PHE A 314 21.84 6.64 18.70
C PHE A 314 23.32 6.82 19.08
N TRP A 315 23.56 7.12 20.36
CA TRP A 315 24.90 7.24 20.90
C TRP A 315 25.08 6.28 22.06
N LEU A 316 26.24 5.63 22.10
CA LEU A 316 26.65 4.77 23.19
C LEU A 316 27.72 5.47 24.01
N LEU A 317 27.46 5.58 25.31
CA LEU A 317 28.39 6.11 26.30
C LEU A 317 28.86 4.96 27.19
N ILE A 318 30.16 4.75 27.26
CA ILE A 318 30.81 3.74 28.11
C ILE A 318 31.66 4.49 29.13
N SER A 319 31.35 4.37 30.42
CA SER A 319 32.20 4.88 31.49
C SER A 319 33.06 3.76 32.06
N CYS A 320 34.34 4.06 32.32
CA CYS A 320 35.31 3.13 32.87
C CYS A 320 35.94 3.70 34.16
N ARG A 321 36.36 2.85 35.09
CA ARG A 321 36.94 3.23 36.40
C ARG A 321 37.80 2.07 36.92
N LYS A 322 39.10 2.10 37.23
CA LYS A 322 39.99 3.02 37.97
C LYS A 322 41.41 2.63 37.53
N VAL A 323 42.30 3.57 37.24
CA VAL A 323 43.76 3.33 37.29
C VAL A 323 44.31 4.38 38.24
N ASN A 324 44.93 3.96 39.34
CA ASN A 324 45.58 4.83 40.34
C ASN A 324 44.68 5.96 40.89
N GLU A 325 43.47 5.63 41.33
CA GLU A 325 42.53 6.57 41.97
C GLU A 325 41.94 7.69 41.12
N GLN A 326 42.33 7.78 39.85
CA GLN A 326 41.74 8.72 38.89
C GLN A 326 40.62 8.06 38.06
N THR A 327 39.56 8.82 37.80
CA THR A 327 38.44 8.42 36.93
C THR A 327 38.79 8.76 35.48
N GLU A 328 38.95 7.76 34.62
CA GLU A 328 39.29 7.94 33.21
C GLU A 328 38.07 7.65 32.31
N TYR A 329 37.70 8.61 31.46
CA TYR A 329 36.60 8.44 30.52
C TYR A 329 37.10 7.87 29.20
N ILE A 330 36.41 6.83 28.74
CA ILE A 330 36.65 6.18 27.47
C ILE A 330 35.68 6.76 26.43
N GLU A 331 36.19 7.01 25.23
CA GLU A 331 35.54 7.71 24.10
C GLU A 331 34.06 7.37 23.85
N HIS A 332 33.31 8.33 23.28
CA HIS A 332 31.90 8.15 22.88
C HIS A 332 31.81 7.51 21.49
N TYR A 333 30.85 6.59 21.31
CA TYR A 333 30.65 5.91 20.03
C TYR A 333 29.31 6.29 19.39
N GLN A 334 29.33 6.69 18.11
CA GLN A 334 28.13 6.99 17.34
C GLN A 334 27.55 5.71 16.71
N ILE A 335 26.35 5.31 17.11
CA ILE A 335 25.63 4.18 16.51
C ILE A 335 24.73 4.70 15.40
N ILE A 336 25.10 4.40 14.15
CA ILE A 336 24.22 4.62 12.99
C ILE A 336 23.48 3.31 12.70
N VAL A 337 22.21 3.24 13.10
CA VAL A 337 21.32 2.13 12.73
C VAL A 337 20.87 2.36 11.29
N ARG A 338 21.37 1.58 10.34
CA ARG A 338 20.83 1.54 8.97
C ARG A 338 19.98 0.30 8.82
N THR A 339 18.72 0.46 8.47
CA THR A 339 17.87 -0.64 8.00
C THR A 339 18.48 -1.19 6.71
N VAL A 340 19.13 -2.35 6.77
CA VAL A 340 19.23 -3.21 5.60
C VAL A 340 17.92 -3.98 5.55
N SER A 341 16.84 -3.31 5.14
CA SER A 341 15.68 -4.06 4.66
C SER A 341 16.22 -4.99 3.56
N PRO A 342 15.91 -6.30 3.58
CA PRO A 342 16.21 -7.11 2.42
C PRO A 342 15.61 -6.39 1.21
N PRO A 343 16.25 -6.43 0.04
CA PRO A 343 15.64 -5.88 -1.14
C PRO A 343 14.22 -6.46 -1.25
N LEU A 344 13.19 -5.62 -1.05
CA LEU A 344 11.80 -6.01 -1.28
C LEU A 344 11.78 -6.65 -2.66
N ARG A 345 11.55 -7.96 -2.70
CA ARG A 345 11.37 -8.65 -3.96
C ARG A 345 10.09 -8.08 -4.58
N PRO A 346 10.06 -7.79 -5.88
CA PRO A 346 8.81 -7.44 -6.56
C PRO A 346 7.71 -8.42 -6.13
N GLY A 347 6.62 -7.90 -5.55
CA GLY A 347 5.47 -8.70 -5.10
C GLY A 347 5.36 -9.02 -3.60
N GLN A 348 6.40 -8.80 -2.78
CA GLN A 348 6.32 -9.08 -1.32
C GLN A 348 6.14 -7.77 -0.53
N LEU A 349 4.91 -7.52 -0.06
CA LEU A 349 4.61 -6.45 0.91
C LEU A 349 4.77 -7.02 2.32
N ASP A 350 5.28 -6.20 3.24
CA ASP A 350 5.31 -6.57 4.64
C ASP A 350 3.89 -6.85 5.16
N GLU A 351 3.80 -7.73 6.15
CA GLU A 351 2.54 -7.97 6.83
C GLU A 351 2.32 -6.82 7.82
N TYR A 352 1.68 -5.75 7.34
CA TYR A 352 1.25 -4.65 8.17
C TYR A 352 0.10 -5.12 9.07
N PHE A 353 0.42 -5.45 10.32
CA PHE A 353 -0.56 -5.81 11.32
C PHE A 353 -0.88 -4.61 12.22
N PRO A 354 -2.16 -4.40 12.56
CA PRO A 354 -2.52 -3.39 13.55
C PRO A 354 -1.91 -3.75 14.91
N LYS A 355 -1.65 -2.72 15.73
CA LYS A 355 -1.19 -2.89 17.11
C LYS A 355 -2.19 -3.76 17.89
N LEU A 356 -1.69 -4.60 18.80
CA LEU A 356 -2.54 -5.50 19.61
C LEU A 356 -3.53 -4.71 20.46
N GLU A 357 -3.08 -3.60 21.03
CA GLU A 357 -3.89 -2.69 21.83
C GLU A 357 -4.98 -2.03 20.99
N LEU A 358 -4.65 -1.57 19.77
CA LEU A 358 -5.65 -1.01 18.85
C LEU A 358 -6.69 -2.07 18.46
N THR A 359 -6.24 -3.30 18.22
CA THR A 359 -7.12 -4.43 17.91
C THR A 359 -8.07 -4.70 19.08
N ALA A 360 -7.56 -4.79 20.31
CA ALA A 360 -8.36 -4.98 21.51
C ALA A 360 -9.40 -3.87 21.72
N LEU A 361 -9.00 -2.60 21.51
CA LEU A 361 -9.89 -1.45 21.61
C LEU A 361 -11.04 -1.53 20.60
N ILE A 362 -10.72 -1.80 19.34
CA ILE A 362 -11.73 -1.83 18.27
C ILE A 362 -12.66 -3.04 18.42
N SER A 363 -12.12 -4.21 18.78
CA SER A 363 -12.90 -5.43 19.05
C SER A 363 -13.87 -5.27 20.22
N ASN A 364 -13.51 -4.48 21.24
CA ASN A 364 -14.37 -4.20 22.40
C ASN A 364 -15.22 -2.93 22.22
N ASN A 365 -15.47 -2.48 20.99
CA ASN A 365 -16.27 -1.27 20.69
C ASN A 365 -15.79 -0.01 21.44
N LEU A 366 -14.47 0.19 21.51
CA LEU A 366 -13.81 1.30 22.21
C LEU A 366 -14.08 1.34 23.73
N GLN A 367 -14.58 0.24 24.33
CA GLN A 367 -14.72 0.14 25.78
C GLN A 367 -13.34 -0.02 26.43
N MET A 368 -13.13 0.72 27.51
CA MET A 368 -11.91 0.64 28.29
C MET A 368 -11.91 -0.57 29.22
N SER A 369 -10.81 -1.32 29.22
CA SER A 369 -10.55 -2.38 30.20
C SER A 369 -10.37 -1.80 31.61
N LYS A 370 -10.57 -2.63 32.65
CA LYS A 370 -10.37 -2.23 34.06
C LYS A 370 -8.89 -1.94 34.38
N GLU A 371 -7.97 -2.60 33.71
CA GLU A 371 -6.51 -2.40 33.84
C GLU A 371 -5.97 -1.68 32.60
N GLN A 372 -5.96 -0.35 32.66
CA GLN A 372 -5.61 0.48 31.51
C GLN A 372 -4.11 0.51 31.25
N THR A 373 -3.69 0.12 30.05
CA THR A 373 -2.33 0.43 29.59
C THR A 373 -2.23 1.90 29.14
N LEU A 374 -1.03 2.49 29.26
CA LEU A 374 -0.79 3.86 28.75
C LEU A 374 -1.01 3.95 27.22
N VAL A 375 -0.70 2.88 26.48
CA VAL A 375 -0.83 2.81 25.03
C VAL A 375 -2.29 2.85 24.60
N GLU A 376 -3.18 2.12 25.27
CA GLU A 376 -4.62 2.15 24.98
C GLU A 376 -5.22 3.54 25.17
N ARG A 377 -4.83 4.25 26.23
CA ARG A 377 -5.26 5.64 26.46
C ARG A 377 -4.83 6.57 25.33
N ILE A 378 -3.56 6.50 24.92
CA ILE A 378 -3.03 7.32 23.83
C ILE A 378 -3.77 7.05 22.51
N LEU A 379 -4.02 5.77 22.19
CA LEU A 379 -4.76 5.40 20.97
C LEU A 379 -6.20 5.89 21.00
N LEU A 380 -6.89 5.77 22.15
CA LEU A 380 -8.25 6.25 22.30
C LEU A 380 -8.32 7.79 22.19
N ASP A 381 -7.37 8.50 22.79
CA ASP A 381 -7.30 9.95 22.70
C ASP A 381 -6.97 10.42 21.27
N ALA A 382 -6.15 9.67 20.53
CA ALA A 382 -5.93 9.90 19.10
C ALA A 382 -7.22 9.70 18.29
N ILE A 383 -7.97 8.62 18.51
CA ILE A 383 -9.26 8.38 17.85
C ILE A 383 -10.26 9.50 18.18
N ARG A 384 -10.37 9.90 19.45
CA ARG A 384 -11.19 11.04 19.90
C ARG A 384 -10.79 12.33 19.21
N TYR A 385 -9.49 12.63 19.17
CA TYR A 385 -8.95 13.81 18.50
C TYR A 385 -9.35 13.81 17.02
N LEU A 386 -9.21 12.68 16.33
CA LEU A 386 -9.59 12.54 14.93
C LEU A 386 -11.10 12.69 14.70
N CYS A 387 -11.95 12.20 15.60
CA CYS A 387 -13.40 12.34 15.45
C CYS A 387 -13.92 13.75 15.79
N THR A 388 -13.28 14.47 16.71
CA THR A 388 -13.79 15.74 17.24
C THR A 388 -13.13 16.97 16.65
N THR A 389 -11.92 16.85 16.10
CA THR A 389 -11.19 17.98 15.52
C THR A 389 -11.65 18.26 14.10
N GLY A 390 -11.85 19.54 13.78
CA GLY A 390 -12.25 19.98 12.45
C GLY A 390 -11.22 19.62 11.36
N PRO A 391 -11.63 19.47 10.09
CA PRO A 391 -10.77 18.96 9.03
C PRO A 391 -9.47 19.76 8.81
N SER A 392 -9.49 21.07 9.04
CA SER A 392 -8.32 21.94 8.82
C SER A 392 -7.19 21.77 9.85
N ALA A 393 -7.47 21.23 11.04
CA ALA A 393 -6.50 21.08 12.12
C ALA A 393 -6.18 19.61 12.44
N ARG A 394 -6.99 18.67 11.94
CA ARG A 394 -6.90 17.25 12.27
C ARG A 394 -5.56 16.63 11.87
N LEU A 395 -5.03 16.99 10.71
CA LEU A 395 -3.71 16.55 10.23
C LEU A 395 -2.74 17.72 10.25
N THR A 396 -1.53 17.47 10.72
CA THR A 396 -0.40 18.40 10.82
C THR A 396 0.85 17.68 10.33
N ILE A 397 1.91 18.42 10.00
CA ILE A 397 3.19 17.83 9.59
C ILE A 397 3.70 16.81 10.64
N ALA A 398 3.52 17.10 11.93
CA ALA A 398 4.05 16.29 13.02
C ALA A 398 3.28 14.99 13.26
N ASN A 399 1.97 14.96 13.00
CA ASN A 399 1.12 13.79 13.26
C ASN A 399 0.64 13.08 11.98
N TYR A 400 1.08 13.54 10.80
CA TYR A 400 0.54 13.14 9.50
C TYR A 400 0.52 11.63 9.27
N CYS A 401 1.69 10.98 9.32
CA CYS A 401 1.81 9.55 9.10
C CYS A 401 1.09 8.74 10.18
N ASP A 402 1.26 9.12 11.45
CA ASP A 402 0.74 8.34 12.58
C ASP A 402 -0.80 8.37 12.63
N MET A 403 -1.41 9.52 12.35
CA MET A 403 -2.86 9.65 12.34
C MET A 403 -3.50 8.93 11.15
N LEU A 404 -2.90 9.03 9.95
CA LEU A 404 -3.37 8.28 8.78
C LEU A 404 -3.21 6.77 8.98
N GLU A 405 -2.11 6.32 9.59
CA GLU A 405 -1.87 4.92 9.94
C GLU A 405 -2.95 4.38 10.88
N ILE A 406 -3.33 5.16 11.91
CA ILE A 406 -4.45 4.81 12.81
C ILE A 406 -5.76 4.72 12.04
N MET A 407 -6.06 5.67 11.15
CA MET A 407 -7.29 5.64 10.33
C MET A 407 -7.37 4.37 9.46
N ILE A 408 -6.27 4.01 8.78
CA ILE A 408 -6.19 2.83 7.92
C ILE A 408 -6.39 1.56 8.75
N HIS A 409 -5.73 1.45 9.90
CA HIS A 409 -5.88 0.28 10.78
C HIS A 409 -7.28 0.16 11.38
N VAL A 410 -7.89 1.26 11.81
CA VAL A 410 -9.28 1.27 12.30
C VAL A 410 -10.23 0.82 11.20
N HIS A 411 -10.02 1.32 9.97
CA HIS A 411 -10.78 0.90 8.80
C HIS A 411 -10.65 -0.60 8.53
N ASP A 412 -9.42 -1.12 8.43
CA ASP A 412 -9.12 -2.54 8.20
C ASP A 412 -9.72 -3.44 9.28
N LEU A 413 -9.58 -3.08 10.56
CA LEU A 413 -10.14 -3.82 11.69
C LEU A 413 -11.67 -3.86 11.68
N ASN A 414 -12.34 -2.73 11.42
CA ASN A 414 -13.80 -2.72 11.34
C ASN A 414 -14.31 -3.55 10.16
N VAL A 415 -13.64 -3.50 9.00
CA VAL A 415 -13.99 -4.35 7.86
C VAL A 415 -13.83 -5.82 8.22
N GLN A 416 -12.76 -6.21 8.93
CA GLN A 416 -12.57 -7.58 9.40
C GLN A 416 -13.67 -8.03 10.37
N LEU A 417 -14.00 -7.20 11.36
CA LEU A 417 -15.06 -7.50 12.32
C LEU A 417 -16.42 -7.63 11.63
N ASP A 418 -16.67 -6.84 10.59
CA ASP A 418 -17.89 -6.95 9.81
C ASP A 418 -17.92 -8.22 8.97
N LEU A 419 -16.83 -8.58 8.30
CA LEU A 419 -16.76 -9.82 7.51
C LEU A 419 -16.79 -11.07 8.39
N ALA A 420 -16.21 -11.03 9.60
CA ALA A 420 -16.20 -12.15 10.53
C ALA A 420 -17.61 -12.53 11.04
N LYS A 421 -18.59 -11.63 10.96
CA LYS A 421 -20.00 -11.93 11.25
C LYS A 421 -20.58 -12.90 10.22
N PHE A 422 -20.06 -12.91 8.99
CA PHE A 422 -20.54 -13.75 7.89
C PHE A 422 -19.71 -15.03 7.81
N GLN A 423 -20.15 -16.02 8.57
CA GLN A 423 -19.58 -17.35 8.57
C GLN A 423 -20.68 -18.40 8.55
N ALA A 424 -20.41 -19.52 7.90
CA ALA A 424 -21.28 -20.69 7.90
C ALA A 424 -20.43 -21.91 8.27
N ASP A 425 -20.88 -22.73 9.22
CA ASP A 425 -20.13 -23.90 9.68
C ASP A 425 -20.51 -25.18 8.92
N GLN A 426 -21.73 -25.22 8.39
CA GLN A 426 -22.26 -26.33 7.60
C GLN A 426 -23.09 -25.77 6.44
N ALA A 427 -22.40 -25.15 5.48
CA ALA A 427 -23.01 -24.71 4.25
C ALA A 427 -22.94 -25.80 3.18
N VAL A 428 -24.02 -25.97 2.42
CA VAL A 428 -24.03 -26.84 1.25
C VAL A 428 -23.70 -26.00 0.02
N ILE A 429 -22.73 -26.44 -0.78
CA ILE A 429 -22.42 -25.84 -2.08
C ILE A 429 -23.17 -26.58 -3.19
N VAL A 430 -23.95 -25.83 -3.98
CA VAL A 430 -24.73 -26.37 -5.10
C VAL A 430 -24.10 -25.88 -6.41
N PRO A 431 -23.69 -26.75 -7.34
CA PRO A 431 -23.10 -26.32 -8.61
C PRO A 431 -24.11 -25.53 -9.46
N THR A 432 -23.61 -24.55 -10.22
CA THR A 432 -24.39 -23.80 -11.23
C THR A 432 -24.12 -24.32 -12.64
N GLU A 433 -24.74 -23.72 -13.66
CA GLU A 433 -24.48 -24.05 -15.07
C GLU A 433 -23.06 -23.67 -15.53
N VAL A 434 -22.39 -22.75 -14.82
CA VAL A 434 -21.03 -22.27 -15.12
C VAL A 434 -20.01 -23.10 -14.34
N ASP A 435 -18.97 -23.57 -15.04
CA ASP A 435 -17.93 -24.38 -14.40
C ASP A 435 -17.22 -23.61 -13.28
N CYS A 436 -16.95 -24.30 -12.17
CA CYS A 436 -16.38 -23.74 -10.93
C CYS A 436 -17.23 -22.64 -10.24
N GLN A 437 -18.47 -22.39 -10.66
CA GLN A 437 -19.41 -21.52 -9.95
C GLN A 437 -20.42 -22.32 -9.14
N TYR A 438 -20.63 -21.90 -7.90
CA TYR A 438 -21.47 -22.57 -6.91
C TYR A 438 -22.40 -21.58 -6.22
N ARG A 439 -23.57 -22.07 -5.84
CA ARG A 439 -24.57 -21.40 -5.03
C ARG A 439 -24.42 -21.83 -3.57
N ILE A 440 -24.50 -20.88 -2.65
CA ILE A 440 -24.54 -21.10 -1.20
C ILE A 440 -25.75 -20.36 -0.63
N ASP A 441 -26.72 -21.07 -0.06
CA ASP A 441 -27.94 -20.45 0.45
C ASP A 441 -27.65 -19.59 1.70
N THR A 442 -28.23 -18.39 1.76
CA THR A 442 -27.94 -17.40 2.83
C THR A 442 -28.41 -17.88 4.21
N VAL A 443 -29.38 -18.81 4.24
CA VAL A 443 -29.87 -19.49 5.45
C VAL A 443 -28.78 -20.23 6.22
N HIS A 444 -27.67 -20.60 5.58
CA HIS A 444 -26.55 -21.28 6.23
C HIS A 444 -25.63 -20.35 7.01
N PHE A 445 -25.72 -19.03 6.82
CA PHE A 445 -24.82 -18.07 7.45
C PHE A 445 -25.35 -17.59 8.81
N ASN A 446 -24.43 -17.42 9.76
CA ASN A 446 -24.72 -16.92 11.12
C ASN A 446 -25.22 -15.46 11.13
N ALA A 447 -24.96 -14.72 10.05
CA ALA A 447 -25.48 -13.39 9.83
C ALA A 447 -25.81 -13.19 8.34
N LEU A 448 -26.78 -12.34 8.08
CA LEU A 448 -27.25 -12.05 6.73
C LEU A 448 -26.23 -11.21 5.95
N PRO A 449 -25.85 -11.59 4.71
CA PRO A 449 -24.72 -11.06 3.94
C PRO A 449 -24.94 -9.63 3.42
N THR A 450 -25.12 -8.70 4.35
CA THR A 450 -25.63 -7.35 4.08
C THR A 450 -24.55 -6.35 3.69
N ASN A 451 -23.28 -6.64 4.01
CA ASN A 451 -22.12 -5.81 3.64
C ASN A 451 -21.21 -6.50 2.61
N LEU A 452 -21.65 -7.61 2.04
CA LEU A 452 -20.90 -8.37 1.04
C LEU A 452 -21.04 -7.73 -0.35
N ALA A 453 -19.96 -7.77 -1.13
CA ALA A 453 -19.92 -7.30 -2.50
C ALA A 453 -19.35 -8.39 -3.42
N ALA A 454 -19.72 -8.33 -4.71
CA ALA A 454 -19.02 -9.09 -5.73
C ALA A 454 -17.52 -8.71 -5.73
N GLY A 455 -16.66 -9.72 -5.74
CA GLY A 455 -15.21 -9.57 -5.58
C GLY A 455 -14.68 -9.85 -4.17
N ASP A 456 -15.54 -9.90 -3.14
CA ASP A 456 -15.10 -10.28 -1.79
C ASP A 456 -14.59 -11.73 -1.79
N ILE A 457 -13.52 -11.98 -1.04
CA ILE A 457 -12.79 -13.26 -1.06
C ILE A 457 -13.39 -14.20 -0.03
N ILE A 458 -13.63 -15.44 -0.41
CA ILE A 458 -14.12 -16.49 0.48
C ILE A 458 -13.09 -17.60 0.57
N ASN A 459 -12.99 -18.22 1.74
CA ASN A 459 -12.32 -19.50 1.92
C ASN A 459 -13.37 -20.53 2.33
N LEU A 460 -13.38 -21.63 1.58
CA LEU A 460 -14.18 -22.81 1.84
C LEU A 460 -13.29 -23.90 2.41
N THR A 461 -13.65 -24.42 3.57
CA THR A 461 -13.02 -25.62 4.12
C THR A 461 -13.96 -26.78 3.92
N LEU A 462 -13.63 -27.63 2.94
CA LEU A 462 -14.38 -28.83 2.59
C LEU A 462 -13.93 -29.99 3.45
N VAL A 463 -14.89 -30.76 3.95
CA VAL A 463 -14.61 -31.98 4.70
C VAL A 463 -14.56 -33.15 3.71
N ASP A 464 -13.36 -33.55 3.28
CA ASP A 464 -13.15 -34.75 2.45
C ASP A 464 -13.01 -35.99 3.37
N PRO A 465 -13.87 -37.02 3.24
CA PRO A 465 -13.82 -38.23 4.06
C PRO A 465 -12.48 -38.98 4.00
N ASN A 466 -11.73 -38.84 2.91
CA ASN A 466 -10.50 -39.59 2.61
C ASN A 466 -9.22 -38.74 2.71
N ARG A 467 -9.32 -37.41 2.56
CA ARG A 467 -8.17 -36.47 2.51
C ARG A 467 -8.13 -35.43 3.64
N GLY A 468 -9.14 -35.41 4.51
CA GLY A 468 -9.26 -34.43 5.58
C GLY A 468 -9.77 -33.08 5.08
N ASN A 469 -9.53 -32.01 5.85
CA ASN A 469 -10.02 -30.68 5.50
C ASN A 469 -9.22 -30.08 4.33
N VAL A 470 -9.90 -29.73 3.24
CA VAL A 470 -9.32 -29.06 2.08
C VAL A 470 -9.79 -27.62 2.04
N GLU A 471 -8.85 -26.67 2.15
CA GLU A 471 -9.14 -25.26 1.94
C GLU A 471 -9.10 -24.90 0.46
N ILE A 472 -10.17 -24.28 -0.02
CA ILE A 472 -10.32 -23.77 -1.37
C ILE A 472 -10.71 -22.30 -1.28
N ARG A 473 -9.94 -21.47 -1.98
CA ARG A 473 -10.24 -20.06 -2.10
C ARG A 473 -11.22 -19.83 -3.24
N GLY A 474 -12.10 -18.86 -3.06
CA GLY A 474 -13.07 -18.41 -4.04
C GLY A 474 -13.34 -16.92 -3.96
N THR A 475 -14.16 -16.44 -4.87
CA THR A 475 -14.59 -15.04 -4.95
C THR A 475 -16.10 -14.99 -5.06
N VAL A 476 -16.74 -14.06 -4.36
CA VAL A 476 -18.17 -13.79 -4.52
C VAL A 476 -18.40 -13.19 -5.91
N VAL A 477 -19.23 -13.83 -6.72
CA VAL A 477 -19.63 -13.32 -8.05
C VAL A 477 -20.89 -12.48 -7.92
N GLN A 478 -21.86 -12.96 -7.13
CA GLN A 478 -23.16 -12.33 -6.98
C GLN A 478 -23.69 -12.51 -5.56
N VAL A 479 -24.32 -11.46 -5.04
CA VAL A 479 -25.01 -11.46 -3.74
C VAL A 479 -26.50 -11.32 -4.01
N LEU A 480 -27.27 -12.37 -3.73
CA LEU A 480 -28.72 -12.38 -3.84
C LEU A 480 -29.36 -12.53 -2.45
N PRO A 481 -30.65 -12.18 -2.28
CA PRO A 481 -31.31 -12.27 -0.97
C PRO A 481 -31.29 -13.69 -0.36
N GLU A 482 -31.54 -14.70 -1.19
CA GLU A 482 -31.67 -16.10 -0.76
C GLU A 482 -30.36 -16.91 -0.88
N HIS A 483 -29.40 -16.46 -1.70
CA HIS A 483 -28.15 -17.18 -1.89
C HIS A 483 -26.99 -16.29 -2.36
N LEU A 484 -25.76 -16.78 -2.19
CA LEU A 484 -24.55 -16.23 -2.77
C LEU A 484 -24.13 -17.10 -3.95
N VAL A 485 -23.66 -16.47 -5.04
CA VAL A 485 -22.97 -17.16 -6.13
C VAL A 485 -21.48 -16.90 -5.97
N VAL A 486 -20.70 -17.96 -5.91
CA VAL A 486 -19.25 -17.93 -5.63
C VAL A 486 -18.50 -18.72 -6.71
N GLU A 487 -17.39 -18.17 -7.17
CA GLU A 487 -16.49 -18.83 -8.13
C GLU A 487 -15.25 -19.33 -7.39
N LEU A 488 -14.95 -20.62 -7.48
CA LEU A 488 -13.86 -21.26 -6.78
C LEU A 488 -12.63 -21.43 -7.67
N GLU A 489 -11.44 -21.37 -7.08
CA GLU A 489 -10.18 -21.57 -7.81
C GLU A 489 -10.03 -22.99 -8.39
N LYS A 490 -10.79 -23.95 -7.87
CA LYS A 490 -10.80 -25.35 -8.29
C LYS A 490 -12.21 -25.89 -8.28
N LYS A 491 -12.48 -26.83 -9.19
CA LYS A 491 -13.71 -27.60 -9.21
C LYS A 491 -13.81 -28.49 -7.96
N VAL A 492 -14.99 -28.48 -7.38
CA VAL A 492 -15.39 -29.24 -6.19
C VAL A 492 -16.56 -30.15 -6.54
N GLU A 493 -16.64 -31.31 -5.89
CA GLU A 493 -17.78 -32.21 -5.99
C GLU A 493 -19.07 -31.53 -5.49
N ALA A 494 -20.21 -31.91 -6.09
CA ALA A 494 -21.49 -31.29 -5.79
C ALA A 494 -22.01 -31.69 -4.39
N ASN A 495 -22.74 -30.79 -3.74
CA ASN A 495 -23.45 -31.03 -2.47
C ASN A 495 -22.55 -31.41 -1.27
N CYS A 496 -21.27 -31.03 -1.30
CA CYS A 496 -20.40 -31.17 -0.14
C CYS A 496 -20.78 -30.16 0.95
N SER A 497 -20.73 -30.59 2.21
CA SER A 497 -20.78 -29.69 3.36
C SER A 497 -19.42 -29.00 3.53
N CYS A 498 -19.45 -27.69 3.76
CA CYS A 498 -18.26 -26.87 3.91
C CYS A 498 -18.42 -25.82 5.00
N GLN A 499 -17.30 -25.43 5.60
CA GLN A 499 -17.20 -24.21 6.38
C GLN A 499 -16.89 -23.06 5.43
N VAL A 500 -17.67 -21.99 5.50
CA VAL A 500 -17.47 -20.76 4.75
C VAL A 500 -16.94 -19.69 5.69
N ARG A 501 -15.82 -19.07 5.32
CA ARG A 501 -15.24 -17.92 6.01
C ARG A 501 -14.87 -16.85 4.99
N LEU A 502 -15.22 -15.60 5.27
CA LEU A 502 -14.78 -14.47 4.45
C LEU A 502 -13.36 -14.04 4.82
N GLN A 503 -12.57 -13.71 3.79
CA GLN A 503 -11.22 -13.20 3.95
C GLN A 503 -11.14 -11.76 3.45
N VAL A 504 -10.58 -10.87 4.27
CA VAL A 504 -10.29 -9.50 3.86
C VAL A 504 -9.07 -9.47 2.95
N ASP A 505 -9.21 -8.89 1.74
CA ASP A 505 -8.05 -8.52 0.93
C ASP A 505 -7.39 -7.26 1.52
N ARG A 506 -6.23 -7.45 2.14
CA ARG A 506 -5.46 -6.35 2.74
C ARG A 506 -4.48 -5.69 1.77
N LEU A 507 -4.50 -6.02 0.48
CA LEU A 507 -3.54 -5.46 -0.48
C LEU A 507 -3.53 -3.93 -0.49
N VAL A 508 -4.71 -3.30 -0.59
CA VAL A 508 -4.83 -1.83 -0.64
C VAL A 508 -4.28 -1.21 0.65
N CYS A 509 -4.73 -1.71 1.80
CA CYS A 509 -4.25 -1.30 3.12
C CYS A 509 -2.72 -1.40 3.23
N ARG A 510 -2.12 -2.51 2.79
CA ARG A 510 -0.65 -2.70 2.82
C ARG A 510 0.09 -1.73 1.90
N LEU A 511 -0.48 -1.37 0.75
CA LEU A 511 0.11 -0.37 -0.16
C LEU A 511 0.04 1.03 0.44
N GLU A 512 -1.09 1.39 1.03
CA GLU A 512 -1.28 2.68 1.72
C GLU A 512 -0.31 2.83 2.91
N LEU A 513 -0.18 1.80 3.74
CA LEU A 513 0.77 1.79 4.87
C LEU A 513 2.23 1.84 4.40
N GLN A 514 2.57 1.13 3.32
CA GLN A 514 3.88 1.25 2.68
C GLN A 514 4.15 2.68 2.20
N ALA A 515 3.15 3.36 1.64
CA ALA A 515 3.29 4.73 1.22
C ALA A 515 3.58 5.66 2.42
N LEU A 516 2.90 5.46 3.56
CA LEU A 516 3.16 6.23 4.78
C LEU A 516 4.58 6.02 5.32
N ASP A 517 5.08 4.78 5.31
CA ASP A 517 6.47 4.48 5.70
C ASP A 517 7.48 5.16 4.78
N LEU A 518 7.21 5.19 3.47
CA LEU A 518 8.04 5.91 2.51
C LEU A 518 8.00 7.43 2.74
N VAL A 519 6.83 8.00 3.06
CA VAL A 519 6.71 9.42 3.43
C VAL A 519 7.54 9.74 4.68
N ARG A 520 7.46 8.87 5.70
CA ARG A 520 8.20 8.99 6.96
C ARG A 520 9.71 8.88 6.71
N ARG A 521 10.14 7.86 5.96
CA ARG A 521 11.54 7.60 5.61
C ARG A 521 12.15 8.74 4.79
N ASP A 522 11.43 9.22 3.78
CA ASP A 522 11.92 10.26 2.89
C ASP A 522 11.73 11.67 3.50
N GLN A 523 11.05 11.79 4.65
CA GLN A 523 10.76 13.05 5.36
C GLN A 523 10.06 14.08 4.46
N VAL A 524 9.06 13.64 3.68
CA VAL A 524 8.36 14.48 2.68
C VAL A 524 6.99 14.97 3.12
N ALA A 525 6.58 14.71 4.37
CA ALA A 525 5.28 15.15 4.89
C ALA A 525 5.04 16.66 4.71
N SER A 526 6.06 17.50 4.93
CA SER A 526 5.96 18.95 4.76
C SER A 526 5.57 19.41 3.35
N LEU A 527 5.83 18.60 2.31
CA LEU A 527 5.45 18.93 0.93
C LEU A 527 3.93 18.90 0.72
N PHE A 528 3.18 18.24 1.62
CA PHE A 528 1.73 18.16 1.61
C PHE A 528 1.06 19.15 2.60
N PHE A 529 1.85 20.07 3.16
CA PHE A 529 1.41 21.18 4.02
C PHE A 529 2.12 22.49 3.61
N PRO A 530 1.96 22.96 2.37
CA PRO A 530 2.58 24.21 1.95
C PRO A 530 1.98 25.42 2.66
N GLU A 531 2.85 26.28 3.17
CA GLU A 531 2.49 27.55 3.82
C GLU A 531 2.67 28.75 2.89
N VAL A 532 3.52 28.61 1.87
CA VAL A 532 3.88 29.69 0.94
C VAL A 532 3.61 29.23 -0.50
N PRO A 533 3.03 30.09 -1.37
CA PRO A 533 2.90 29.78 -2.79
C PRO A 533 4.28 29.61 -3.47
N PRO A 534 4.34 28.89 -4.60
CA PRO A 534 5.58 28.70 -5.33
C PRO A 534 6.07 30.03 -5.92
N THR A 535 7.38 30.20 -5.97
CA THR A 535 7.99 31.37 -6.61
C THR A 535 7.70 31.34 -8.11
N PRO A 536 7.20 32.42 -8.72
CA PRO A 536 6.96 32.47 -10.15
C PRO A 536 8.25 32.15 -10.93
N ARG A 537 8.18 31.21 -11.87
CA ARG A 537 9.32 30.93 -12.77
C ARG A 537 9.55 32.12 -13.68
N SER A 538 10.82 32.48 -13.90
CA SER A 538 11.24 33.64 -14.69
C SER A 538 10.83 33.60 -16.16
N THR A 539 10.52 32.41 -16.70
CA THR A 539 10.07 32.23 -18.10
C THR A 539 9.03 31.11 -18.18
N ILE A 540 7.76 31.49 -18.35
CA ILE A 540 6.68 30.58 -18.75
C ILE A 540 6.70 30.51 -20.27
N ARG A 541 6.90 29.31 -20.84
CA ARG A 541 6.84 29.16 -22.30
C ARG A 541 5.38 29.22 -22.74
N GLU A 542 5.09 30.10 -23.68
CA GLU A 542 3.76 30.18 -24.29
C GLU A 542 3.41 28.88 -25.06
N ILE A 543 2.12 28.59 -25.06
CA ILE A 543 1.47 27.57 -25.89
C ILE A 543 0.44 28.33 -26.74
N LYS A 544 0.70 28.38 -28.05
CA LYS A 544 -0.14 29.07 -29.04
C LYS A 544 -0.95 28.12 -29.92
N ALA A 545 -0.46 26.90 -30.12
CA ALA A 545 -1.12 25.86 -30.89
C ALA A 545 -1.68 24.79 -29.95
N TRP A 546 -2.94 24.42 -30.16
CA TRP A 546 -3.70 23.45 -29.36
C TRP A 546 -3.97 22.21 -30.20
N PHE A 547 -3.83 21.02 -29.61
CA PHE A 547 -4.16 19.77 -30.30
C PHE A 547 -5.68 19.58 -30.38
N ASN A 548 -6.39 20.00 -29.33
CA ASN A 548 -7.83 20.13 -29.35
C ASN A 548 -8.27 21.57 -29.70
N PRO A 549 -8.85 21.81 -30.89
CA PRO A 549 -9.34 23.14 -31.29
C PRO A 549 -10.38 23.73 -30.33
N GLY A 550 -11.14 22.88 -29.62
CA GLY A 550 -12.13 23.32 -28.63
C GLY A 550 -11.54 24.10 -27.45
N LEU A 551 -10.21 24.10 -27.27
CA LEU A 551 -9.52 24.87 -26.23
C LEU A 551 -9.13 26.29 -26.68
N GLU A 552 -9.18 26.65 -27.97
CA GLU A 552 -8.69 27.94 -28.49
C GLU A 552 -9.31 29.18 -27.82
N ASN A 553 -10.56 29.07 -27.40
CA ASN A 553 -11.28 30.16 -26.72
C ASN A 553 -11.55 29.86 -25.22
N ASN A 554 -10.98 28.78 -24.69
CA ASN A 554 -11.21 28.35 -23.31
C ASN A 554 -10.08 28.77 -22.35
N VAL A 555 -10.07 30.05 -21.95
CA VAL A 555 -9.01 30.65 -21.10
C VAL A 555 -8.70 29.83 -19.84
N GLU A 556 -9.69 29.26 -19.14
CA GLU A 556 -9.46 28.46 -17.94
C GLU A 556 -8.70 27.16 -18.25
N GLN A 557 -9.11 26.44 -19.29
CA GLN A 557 -8.43 25.20 -19.71
C GLN A 557 -7.03 25.51 -20.26
N GLN A 558 -6.87 26.58 -21.05
CA GLN A 558 -5.57 27.00 -21.55
C GLN A 558 -4.61 27.38 -20.43
N THR A 559 -5.09 28.12 -19.43
CA THR A 559 -4.31 28.50 -18.26
C THR A 559 -3.86 27.26 -17.50
N ALA A 560 -4.77 26.30 -17.29
CA ALA A 560 -4.42 25.03 -16.66
C ALA A 560 -3.35 24.25 -17.43
N VAL A 561 -3.53 24.09 -18.75
CA VAL A 561 -2.56 23.38 -19.61
C VAL A 561 -1.20 24.08 -19.59
N ARG A 562 -1.15 25.41 -19.72
CA ARG A 562 0.11 26.18 -19.64
C ARG A 562 0.79 26.00 -18.29
N ASN A 563 0.03 26.05 -17.20
CA ASN A 563 0.58 25.95 -15.84
C ASN A 563 1.10 24.55 -15.53
N ILE A 564 0.39 23.51 -15.98
CA ILE A 564 0.80 22.10 -15.86
C ILE A 564 2.06 21.82 -16.70
N ALA A 565 2.05 22.19 -17.98
CA ALA A 565 3.16 21.94 -18.89
C ALA A 565 4.44 22.69 -18.47
N ASN A 566 4.31 23.91 -17.93
CA ASN A 566 5.45 24.69 -17.43
C ASN A 566 5.84 24.38 -15.98
N ARG A 567 5.14 23.47 -15.30
CA ARG A 567 5.37 23.09 -13.89
C ARG A 567 5.39 24.29 -12.94
N THR A 568 4.45 25.21 -13.12
CA THR A 568 4.39 26.47 -12.35
C THR A 568 4.19 26.24 -10.85
N ALA A 569 3.42 25.21 -10.47
CA ALA A 569 3.21 24.86 -9.07
C ALA A 569 4.42 24.18 -8.39
N TYR A 570 5.33 23.57 -9.16
CA TYR A 570 6.38 22.72 -8.61
C TYR A 570 7.26 23.49 -7.59
N PRO A 571 7.51 22.93 -6.39
CA PRO A 571 7.31 21.53 -5.97
C PRO A 571 5.94 21.20 -5.34
N LEU A 572 4.99 22.15 -5.29
CA LEU A 572 3.65 21.90 -4.77
C LEU A 572 2.79 21.12 -5.78
N PRO A 573 1.80 20.35 -5.33
CA PRO A 573 0.79 19.77 -6.20
C PRO A 573 -0.03 20.86 -6.91
N TYR A 574 -0.18 20.74 -8.23
CA TYR A 574 -1.12 21.55 -9.00
C TYR A 574 -2.52 20.95 -8.91
N ILE A 575 -3.54 21.75 -8.60
CA ILE A 575 -4.94 21.30 -8.52
C ILE A 575 -5.71 21.73 -9.76
N LEU A 576 -6.24 20.76 -10.51
CA LEU A 576 -7.24 20.99 -11.54
C LEU A 576 -8.62 20.73 -10.95
N PHE A 577 -9.27 21.78 -10.46
CA PHE A 577 -10.63 21.71 -9.95
C PHE A 577 -11.60 21.77 -11.13
N GLY A 578 -12.21 20.64 -11.48
CA GLY A 578 -13.20 20.62 -12.54
C GLY A 578 -14.52 19.99 -12.12
N PRO A 579 -15.54 20.85 -11.89
CA PRO A 579 -16.94 20.46 -11.73
C PRO A 579 -17.44 19.54 -12.86
N PRO A 580 -18.58 18.85 -12.69
CA PRO A 580 -19.07 17.90 -13.69
C PRO A 580 -19.30 18.58 -15.04
N GLY A 581 -18.96 17.90 -16.14
CA GLY A 581 -19.15 18.41 -17.50
C GLY A 581 -18.22 19.54 -17.94
N THR A 582 -17.21 19.92 -17.14
CA THR A 582 -16.32 21.06 -17.47
C THR A 582 -15.10 20.73 -18.33
N GLY A 583 -14.97 19.48 -18.76
CA GLY A 583 -13.86 19.04 -19.62
C GLY A 583 -12.52 18.79 -18.88
N LYS A 584 -12.56 18.33 -17.62
CA LYS A 584 -11.35 17.90 -16.87
C LYS A 584 -10.46 16.97 -17.69
N THR A 585 -11.01 15.82 -18.11
CA THR A 585 -10.29 14.79 -18.85
C THR A 585 -9.72 15.35 -20.15
N THR A 586 -10.48 16.19 -20.86
CA THR A 586 -10.01 16.89 -22.07
C THR A 586 -8.81 17.80 -21.78
N THR A 587 -8.83 18.52 -20.65
CA THR A 587 -7.73 19.39 -20.22
C THR A 587 -6.49 18.57 -19.85
N LEU A 588 -6.66 17.43 -19.18
CA LEU A 588 -5.57 16.52 -18.84
C LEU A 588 -4.93 15.90 -20.10
N VAL A 589 -5.75 15.45 -21.05
CA VAL A 589 -5.29 14.90 -22.33
C VAL A 589 -4.46 15.94 -23.08
N GLU A 590 -4.97 17.16 -23.25
CA GLU A 590 -4.20 18.24 -23.88
C GLU A 590 -2.87 18.49 -23.16
N ALA A 591 -2.88 18.59 -21.82
CA ALA A 591 -1.66 18.82 -21.05
C ALA A 591 -0.62 17.71 -21.24
N ILE A 592 -1.04 16.44 -21.24
CA ILE A 592 -0.16 15.28 -21.46
C ILE A 592 0.43 15.31 -22.86
N VAL A 593 -0.38 15.58 -23.89
CA VAL A 593 0.08 15.67 -25.29
C VAL A 593 1.07 16.81 -25.48
N GLN A 594 0.79 17.98 -24.89
CA GLN A 594 1.70 19.13 -24.91
C GLN A 594 3.04 18.82 -24.23
N ILE A 595 3.03 18.13 -23.09
CA ILE A 595 4.26 17.70 -22.41
C ILE A 595 5.03 16.71 -23.30
N CYS A 596 4.38 15.66 -23.82
CA CYS A 596 5.04 14.64 -24.65
C CYS A 596 5.65 15.24 -25.93
N THR A 597 4.98 16.22 -26.54
CA THR A 597 5.47 16.88 -27.76
C THR A 597 6.69 17.77 -27.47
N ARG A 598 6.67 18.49 -26.35
CA ARG A 598 7.73 19.45 -25.99
C ARG A 598 8.92 18.78 -25.34
N HIS A 599 8.69 17.65 -24.68
CA HIS A 599 9.68 16.87 -23.96
C HIS A 599 9.55 15.37 -24.27
N PRO A 600 9.94 14.93 -25.49
CA PRO A 600 9.76 13.53 -25.93
C PRO A 600 10.53 12.48 -25.12
N SER A 601 11.50 12.90 -24.30
CA SER A 601 12.27 12.02 -23.42
C SER A 601 11.71 11.93 -22.00
N GLU A 602 10.64 12.66 -21.68
CA GLU A 602 10.07 12.64 -20.34
C GLU A 602 9.01 11.56 -20.20
N HIS A 603 9.02 10.89 -19.04
CA HIS A 603 8.01 9.90 -18.68
C HIS A 603 6.95 10.52 -17.78
N ILE A 604 5.71 10.14 -18.05
CA ILE A 604 4.51 10.62 -17.38
C ILE A 604 3.80 9.40 -16.76
N LEU A 605 3.47 9.51 -15.48
CA LEU A 605 2.60 8.57 -14.80
C LEU A 605 1.20 9.16 -14.72
N VAL A 606 0.21 8.43 -15.22
CA VAL A 606 -1.21 8.81 -15.16
C VAL A 606 -1.94 7.75 -14.35
N THR A 607 -2.63 8.21 -13.30
CA THR A 607 -3.35 7.34 -12.37
C THR A 607 -4.74 7.84 -12.08
N ALA A 608 -5.62 6.93 -11.68
CA ALA A 608 -6.92 7.24 -11.14
C ALA A 608 -7.35 6.16 -10.15
N GLN A 609 -8.37 6.44 -9.34
CA GLN A 609 -8.93 5.45 -8.40
C GLN A 609 -9.60 4.27 -9.13
N SER A 610 -10.26 4.53 -10.26
CA SER A 610 -11.01 3.51 -11.02
C SER A 610 -10.30 3.12 -12.32
N ASN A 611 -10.45 1.84 -12.73
CA ASN A 611 -9.98 1.39 -14.04
C ASN A 611 -10.68 2.13 -15.18
N ALA A 612 -11.99 2.39 -15.07
CA ALA A 612 -12.76 3.08 -16.09
C ALA A 612 -12.21 4.50 -16.39
N ALA A 613 -11.80 5.25 -15.37
CA ALA A 613 -11.17 6.57 -15.57
C ALA A 613 -9.79 6.45 -16.27
N CYS A 614 -9.01 5.44 -15.92
CA CYS A 614 -7.73 5.15 -16.59
C CYS A 614 -7.94 4.75 -18.07
N ASP A 615 -8.97 3.95 -18.34
CA ASP A 615 -9.30 3.45 -19.67
C ASP A 615 -9.77 4.60 -20.57
N GLU A 616 -10.63 5.49 -20.06
CA GLU A 616 -11.08 6.69 -20.76
C GLU A 616 -9.92 7.61 -21.15
N LEU A 617 -8.98 7.85 -20.22
CA LEU A 617 -7.77 8.64 -20.52
C LEU A 617 -6.91 7.96 -21.59
N ALA A 618 -6.72 6.64 -21.50
CA ALA A 618 -5.93 5.88 -22.47
C ALA A 618 -6.53 5.94 -23.88
N VAL A 619 -7.85 5.74 -24.00
CA VAL A 619 -8.56 5.84 -25.30
C VAL A 619 -8.43 7.25 -25.89
N ARG A 620 -8.60 8.30 -25.08
CA ARG A 620 -8.46 9.68 -25.59
C ARG A 620 -7.04 10.02 -26.00
N LEU A 621 -6.03 9.51 -25.29
CA LEU A 621 -4.63 9.74 -25.62
C LEU A 621 -4.22 9.02 -26.92
N LEU A 622 -4.81 7.87 -27.23
CA LEU A 622 -4.59 7.15 -28.50
C LEU A 622 -4.94 7.98 -29.74
N ASN A 623 -5.80 8.98 -29.61
CA ASN A 623 -6.16 9.87 -30.73
C ASN A 623 -5.03 10.87 -31.08
N TYR A 624 -4.07 11.08 -30.18
CA TYR A 624 -3.04 12.11 -30.33
C TYR A 624 -1.61 11.56 -30.22
N LEU A 625 -1.43 10.44 -29.51
CA LEU A 625 -0.13 9.82 -29.28
C LEU A 625 -0.08 8.43 -29.93
N PRO A 626 1.07 8.04 -30.51
CA PRO A 626 1.21 6.72 -31.11
C PRO A 626 1.15 5.63 -30.03
N SER A 627 0.57 4.48 -30.37
CA SER A 627 0.37 3.35 -29.44
C SER A 627 1.63 2.92 -28.69
N LYS A 628 2.81 3.01 -29.31
CA LYS A 628 4.10 2.65 -28.70
C LYS A 628 4.51 3.57 -27.54
N ASN A 629 3.96 4.78 -27.48
CA ASN A 629 4.27 5.75 -26.42
C ASN A 629 3.36 5.58 -25.19
N LEU A 630 2.33 4.72 -25.28
CA LEU A 630 1.32 4.50 -24.25
C LEU A 630 1.39 3.08 -23.72
N LEU A 631 1.34 2.92 -22.41
CA LEU A 631 1.16 1.62 -21.76
C LEU A 631 0.02 1.68 -20.75
N ARG A 632 -1.05 0.93 -21.00
CA ARG A 632 -2.13 0.72 -20.04
C ARG A 632 -1.81 -0.50 -19.16
N PHE A 633 -1.45 -0.26 -17.90
CA PHE A 633 -1.08 -1.34 -16.98
C PHE A 633 -2.26 -1.76 -16.09
N PHE A 634 -2.81 -2.95 -16.35
CA PHE A 634 -3.90 -3.56 -15.60
C PHE A 634 -3.38 -4.44 -14.45
N SER A 635 -4.26 -4.73 -13.48
CA SER A 635 -4.06 -5.80 -12.51
C SER A 635 -4.48 -7.15 -13.11
N ARG A 636 -4.00 -8.25 -12.51
CA ARG A 636 -4.33 -9.61 -12.97
C ARG A 636 -5.83 -9.93 -12.96
N SER A 637 -6.61 -9.27 -12.11
CA SER A 637 -8.07 -9.45 -12.05
C SER A 637 -8.79 -9.14 -13.37
N VAL A 638 -8.20 -8.33 -14.25
CA VAL A 638 -8.79 -7.97 -15.55
C VAL A 638 -8.67 -9.11 -16.58
N GLU A 639 -7.75 -10.05 -16.38
CA GLU A 639 -7.53 -11.21 -17.27
C GLU A 639 -8.83 -12.02 -17.51
N LYS A 640 -9.70 -12.13 -16.49
CA LYS A 640 -11.00 -12.82 -16.60
C LYS A 640 -12.01 -12.13 -17.51
N ARG A 641 -11.85 -10.82 -17.73
CA ARG A 641 -12.75 -9.97 -18.52
C ARG A 641 -12.04 -9.42 -19.75
N ILE A 642 -10.98 -10.11 -20.20
CA ILE A 642 -10.18 -9.65 -21.32
C ILE A 642 -11.05 -9.46 -22.56
N ASP A 643 -11.99 -10.36 -22.82
CA ASP A 643 -12.85 -10.29 -24.02
C ASP A 643 -13.74 -9.04 -24.05
N GLU A 644 -14.09 -8.49 -22.88
CA GLU A 644 -14.89 -7.27 -22.76
C GLU A 644 -14.08 -5.98 -23.02
N LEU A 645 -12.74 -6.05 -23.04
CA LEU A 645 -11.91 -4.87 -23.27
C LEU A 645 -11.95 -4.44 -24.75
N PRO A 646 -12.04 -3.14 -25.05
CA PRO A 646 -11.85 -2.62 -26.40
C PRO A 646 -10.50 -3.03 -26.98
N GLU A 647 -10.49 -3.44 -28.25
CA GLU A 647 -9.28 -3.90 -28.96
C GLU A 647 -8.11 -2.89 -28.91
N PRO A 648 -8.33 -1.56 -29.10
CA PRO A 648 -7.26 -0.58 -28.96
C PRO A 648 -6.60 -0.57 -27.58
N LEU A 649 -7.39 -0.79 -26.51
CA LEU A 649 -6.88 -0.85 -25.13
C LEU A 649 -6.09 -2.13 -24.88
N LYS A 650 -6.56 -3.27 -25.39
CA LYS A 650 -5.85 -4.56 -25.29
C LYS A 650 -4.44 -4.43 -25.88
N GLN A 651 -4.32 -3.84 -27.06
CA GLN A 651 -3.05 -3.72 -27.78
C GLN A 651 -1.99 -2.89 -27.06
N ILE A 652 -2.39 -1.81 -26.37
CA ILE A 652 -1.46 -0.98 -25.59
C ILE A 652 -1.29 -1.41 -24.15
N SER A 653 -1.76 -2.61 -23.79
CA SER A 653 -1.75 -3.06 -22.40
C SER A 653 -0.81 -4.24 -22.17
N ASN A 654 -0.58 -4.52 -20.90
CA ASN A 654 0.12 -5.74 -20.46
C ASN A 654 -0.71 -7.03 -20.61
N LEU A 655 -1.82 -6.97 -21.34
CA LEU A 655 -2.68 -8.09 -21.73
C LEU A 655 -2.62 -8.36 -23.24
N SER A 656 -1.73 -7.67 -23.99
CA SER A 656 -1.67 -7.76 -25.46
C SER A 656 -1.46 -9.18 -26.01
N THR A 657 -0.88 -10.09 -25.21
CA THR A 657 -0.66 -11.50 -25.56
C THR A 657 -1.83 -12.42 -25.20
N GLY A 658 -3.00 -11.87 -24.84
CA GLY A 658 -4.17 -12.64 -24.39
C GLY A 658 -4.07 -13.18 -22.96
N SER A 659 -3.01 -12.82 -22.22
CA SER A 659 -2.77 -13.25 -20.84
C SER A 659 -2.04 -12.16 -20.06
N TYR A 660 -2.18 -12.17 -18.74
CA TYR A 660 -1.54 -11.19 -17.88
C TYR A 660 -0.02 -11.35 -17.90
N GLN A 661 0.66 -10.29 -18.33
CA GLN A 661 2.12 -10.19 -18.25
C GLN A 661 2.54 -9.04 -17.34
N TRP A 662 3.66 -9.23 -16.63
CA TRP A 662 4.29 -8.14 -15.91
C TRP A 662 5.12 -7.32 -16.91
N PRO A 663 4.97 -5.98 -16.97
CA PRO A 663 5.79 -5.15 -17.85
C PRO A 663 7.28 -5.32 -17.54
N THR A 664 8.10 -5.53 -18.58
CA THR A 664 9.55 -5.52 -18.42
C THR A 664 10.04 -4.09 -18.18
N TRP A 665 11.25 -3.94 -17.63
CA TRP A 665 11.85 -2.61 -17.50
C TRP A 665 12.03 -1.94 -18.87
N GLU A 666 12.40 -2.71 -19.90
CA GLU A 666 12.55 -2.21 -21.28
C GLU A 666 11.23 -1.62 -21.81
N GLN A 667 10.10 -2.29 -21.56
CA GLN A 667 8.79 -1.76 -21.94
C GLN A 667 8.46 -0.47 -21.19
N LEU A 668 8.72 -0.41 -19.89
CA LEU A 668 8.48 0.79 -19.07
C LEU A 668 9.37 1.96 -19.52
N ASP A 669 10.65 1.71 -19.77
CA ASP A 669 11.64 2.70 -20.20
C ASP A 669 11.40 3.21 -21.62
N GLN A 670 10.84 2.38 -22.51
CA GLN A 670 10.46 2.79 -23.87
C GLN A 670 9.13 3.56 -23.92
N THR A 671 8.31 3.47 -22.87
CA THR A 671 6.98 4.08 -22.84
C THR A 671 7.06 5.51 -22.28
N ASN A 672 6.47 6.48 -22.97
CA ASN A 672 6.36 7.85 -22.48
C ASN A 672 5.27 8.01 -21.41
N VAL A 673 4.09 7.44 -21.63
CA VAL A 673 2.94 7.60 -20.73
C VAL A 673 2.49 6.24 -20.20
N LEU A 674 2.68 6.04 -18.90
CA LEU A 674 2.19 4.87 -18.17
C LEU A 674 0.85 5.20 -17.51
N ILE A 675 -0.17 4.39 -17.78
CA ILE A 675 -1.54 4.61 -17.30
C ILE A 675 -1.99 3.43 -16.44
N CYS A 676 -2.25 3.64 -15.15
CA CYS A 676 -2.65 2.57 -14.23
C CYS A 676 -3.47 3.04 -13.04
N SER A 677 -4.27 2.15 -12.44
CA SER A 677 -4.98 2.48 -11.19
C SER A 677 -4.01 2.78 -10.04
N LEU A 678 -4.44 3.53 -9.01
CA LEU A 678 -3.63 3.79 -7.81
C LEU A 678 -3.13 2.50 -7.13
N THR A 679 -3.97 1.46 -7.07
CA THR A 679 -3.59 0.15 -6.53
C THR A 679 -2.52 -0.55 -7.37
N THR A 680 -2.64 -0.51 -8.70
CA THR A 680 -1.62 -1.07 -9.62
C THR A 680 -0.32 -0.28 -9.52
N CYS A 681 -0.42 1.05 -9.42
CA CYS A 681 0.71 1.96 -9.28
C CYS A 681 1.59 1.60 -8.06
N GLY A 682 0.99 1.26 -6.93
CA GLY A 682 1.73 0.85 -5.73
C GLY A 682 2.64 -0.36 -5.94
N ARG A 683 2.34 -1.21 -6.94
CA ARG A 683 3.21 -2.32 -7.30
C ARG A 683 4.47 -1.88 -8.07
N LEU A 684 4.47 -0.71 -8.72
CA LEU A 684 5.64 -0.16 -9.41
C LEU A 684 6.78 0.20 -8.44
N VAL A 685 6.44 0.61 -7.21
CA VAL A 685 7.44 0.84 -6.14
C VAL A 685 8.27 -0.43 -5.90
N GLN A 686 7.63 -1.59 -5.98
CA GLN A 686 8.27 -2.89 -5.78
C GLN A 686 9.21 -3.27 -6.93
N CYS A 687 9.02 -2.70 -8.11
CA CYS A 687 9.92 -2.83 -9.26
C CYS A 687 11.19 -1.96 -9.14
N ARG A 688 11.33 -1.15 -8.08
CA ARG A 688 12.46 -0.25 -7.86
C ARG A 688 12.66 0.74 -9.01
N VAL A 689 11.55 1.20 -9.60
CA VAL A 689 11.57 2.32 -10.54
C VAL A 689 12.28 3.49 -9.86
N ARG A 690 13.22 4.12 -10.56
CA ARG A 690 13.98 5.24 -10.00
C ARG A 690 13.02 6.39 -9.68
N PRO A 691 13.12 7.06 -8.52
CA PRO A 691 12.23 8.17 -8.18
C PRO A 691 12.23 9.34 -9.17
N SER A 692 13.26 9.43 -10.03
CA SER A 692 13.40 10.46 -11.05
C SER A 692 12.90 10.06 -12.44
N HIS A 693 12.37 8.83 -12.59
CA HIS A 693 11.91 8.29 -13.87
C HIS A 693 10.72 9.09 -14.41
N PHE A 694 9.66 9.25 -13.59
CA PHE A 694 8.53 10.10 -13.94
C PHE A 694 8.85 11.56 -13.63
N LYS A 695 8.61 12.45 -14.61
CA LYS A 695 8.73 13.91 -14.43
C LYS A 695 7.40 14.60 -14.19
N HIS A 696 6.31 13.92 -14.55
CA HIS A 696 4.95 14.33 -14.25
C HIS A 696 4.15 13.16 -13.68
N VAL A 697 3.34 13.44 -12.67
CA VAL A 697 2.36 12.48 -12.12
C VAL A 697 0.98 13.13 -12.16
N PHE A 698 0.03 12.47 -12.80
CA PHE A 698 -1.37 12.86 -12.85
C PHE A 698 -2.20 11.89 -12.01
N ILE A 699 -3.04 12.43 -11.13
CA ILE A 699 -4.05 11.67 -10.39
C ILE A 699 -5.41 12.25 -10.77
N ASP A 700 -6.11 11.59 -11.70
CA ASP A 700 -7.47 11.94 -12.09
C ASP A 700 -8.50 11.34 -11.12
N GLU A 701 -9.66 11.98 -11.02
CA GLU A 701 -10.69 11.69 -10.02
C GLU A 701 -10.13 11.60 -8.59
N CYS A 702 -9.09 12.41 -8.27
CA CYS A 702 -8.40 12.41 -6.99
C CYS A 702 -9.35 12.76 -5.82
N GLY A 703 -10.45 13.47 -6.09
CA GLY A 703 -11.51 13.74 -5.12
C GLY A 703 -12.16 12.46 -4.55
N SER A 704 -12.13 11.35 -5.30
CA SER A 704 -12.66 10.03 -4.92
C SER A 704 -11.62 9.08 -4.28
N ALA A 705 -10.34 9.48 -4.25
CA ALA A 705 -9.27 8.69 -3.66
C ALA A 705 -8.98 9.15 -2.23
N SER A 706 -8.80 8.20 -1.31
CA SER A 706 -8.36 8.52 0.06
C SER A 706 -6.99 9.20 0.00
N GLU A 707 -6.67 10.03 0.98
CA GLU A 707 -5.33 10.63 1.04
C GLU A 707 -4.19 9.59 1.07
N PRO A 708 -4.29 8.47 1.81
CA PRO A 708 -3.33 7.36 1.71
C PRO A 708 -3.26 6.74 0.32
N ALA A 709 -4.38 6.55 -0.38
CA ALA A 709 -4.38 6.02 -1.75
C ALA A 709 -3.67 6.95 -2.73
N ALA A 710 -3.85 8.27 -2.61
CA ALA A 710 -3.13 9.23 -3.43
C ALA A 710 -1.61 9.18 -3.15
N LEU A 711 -1.20 9.00 -1.88
CA LEU A 711 0.21 8.84 -1.52
C LEU A 711 0.87 7.62 -2.17
N VAL A 712 0.13 6.57 -2.49
CA VAL A 712 0.66 5.38 -3.20
C VAL A 712 1.27 5.74 -4.57
N ALA A 713 0.73 6.74 -5.27
CA ALA A 713 1.29 7.21 -6.54
C ALA A 713 2.46 8.19 -6.38
N LEU A 714 2.71 8.66 -5.17
CA LEU A 714 3.71 9.70 -4.89
C LEU A 714 4.93 9.12 -4.18
N ALA A 715 4.69 8.45 -3.05
CA ALA A 715 5.72 7.97 -2.15
C ALA A 715 6.53 6.81 -2.78
N GLY A 716 7.85 6.95 -2.80
CA GLY A 716 8.78 5.99 -3.39
C GLY A 716 8.88 6.00 -4.92
N LEU A 717 7.88 6.53 -5.64
CA LEU A 717 7.93 6.69 -7.11
C LEU A 717 8.44 8.04 -7.55
N VAL A 718 8.16 9.09 -6.78
CA VAL A 718 8.59 10.47 -7.09
C VAL A 718 9.07 11.23 -5.87
N THR A 719 9.25 10.57 -4.73
CA THR A 719 9.83 11.16 -3.52
C THR A 719 11.26 10.69 -3.31
N THR A 720 12.14 11.59 -2.87
CA THR A 720 13.49 11.25 -2.41
C THR A 720 13.97 12.32 -1.44
N SER A 721 14.43 11.93 -0.24
CA SER A 721 15.16 12.77 0.71
C SER A 721 14.67 14.24 0.77
N LYS A 722 13.46 14.47 1.28
CA LYS A 722 12.77 15.76 1.46
C LYS A 722 12.36 16.48 0.16
N LYS A 723 12.42 15.81 -0.99
CA LYS A 723 12.12 16.41 -2.29
C LYS A 723 11.11 15.58 -3.07
N LEU A 724 10.33 16.29 -3.88
CA LEU A 724 9.49 15.73 -4.94
C LEU A 724 10.26 15.85 -6.27
N CYS A 725 10.49 14.74 -6.96
CA CYS A 725 11.26 14.65 -8.20
C CYS A 725 10.41 14.89 -9.47
N ALA A 726 9.08 15.03 -9.31
CA ALA A 726 8.12 15.20 -10.38
C ALA A 726 7.16 16.38 -10.10
N SER A 727 6.56 16.92 -11.15
CA SER A 727 5.41 17.81 -11.03
C SER A 727 4.15 16.98 -10.82
N VAL A 728 3.40 17.24 -9.76
CA VAL A 728 2.18 16.49 -9.43
C VAL A 728 0.95 17.30 -9.83
N VAL A 729 0.00 16.65 -10.48
CA VAL A 729 -1.30 17.21 -10.89
C VAL A 729 -2.40 16.38 -10.25
N LEU A 730 -3.18 17.00 -9.37
CA LEU A 730 -4.36 16.41 -8.75
C LEU A 730 -5.60 16.98 -9.45
N ALA A 731 -6.34 16.13 -10.16
CA ALA A 731 -7.54 16.53 -10.87
C ALA A 731 -8.77 15.88 -10.23
N GLY A 732 -9.84 16.66 -10.06
CA GLY A 732 -11.04 16.17 -9.42
C GLY A 732 -12.01 17.28 -9.05
N ASP A 733 -12.98 16.91 -8.23
CA ASP A 733 -14.01 17.81 -7.71
C ASP A 733 -14.25 17.51 -6.22
N PRO A 734 -13.91 18.44 -5.30
CA PRO A 734 -14.11 18.24 -3.87
C PRO A 734 -15.60 18.20 -3.46
N HIS A 735 -16.51 18.67 -4.32
CA HIS A 735 -17.95 18.70 -4.05
C HIS A 735 -18.72 17.50 -4.63
N GLN A 736 -18.04 16.59 -5.34
CA GLN A 736 -18.57 15.27 -5.72
C GLN A 736 -18.16 14.20 -4.71
N LEU A 737 -18.53 12.94 -4.97
CA LEU A 737 -18.29 11.82 -4.07
C LEU A 737 -16.81 11.69 -3.66
N GLY A 738 -16.61 11.58 -2.35
CA GLY A 738 -15.32 11.31 -1.72
C GLY A 738 -14.93 9.82 -1.77
N PRO A 739 -13.85 9.45 -1.07
CA PRO A 739 -13.44 8.06 -0.87
C PRO A 739 -14.56 7.21 -0.27
N VAL A 740 -14.71 5.99 -0.77
CA VAL A 740 -15.68 5.03 -0.22
C VAL A 740 -15.07 4.37 1.02
N VAL A 741 -15.52 4.79 2.20
CA VAL A 741 -15.07 4.25 3.49
C VAL A 741 -16.16 3.37 4.11
N ARG A 742 -15.94 2.04 4.11
CA ARG A 742 -16.85 1.05 4.76
C ARG A 742 -16.99 1.25 6.28
N SER A 743 -15.96 1.74 6.97
CA SER A 743 -16.00 1.99 8.42
C SER A 743 -16.48 3.40 8.72
N GLU A 744 -17.61 3.51 9.41
CA GLU A 744 -18.17 4.80 9.85
C GLU A 744 -17.28 5.53 10.85
N LEU A 745 -16.57 4.78 11.70
CA LEU A 745 -15.61 5.35 12.63
C LEU A 745 -14.44 5.98 11.85
N ALA A 746 -13.88 5.25 10.87
CA ALA A 746 -12.79 5.77 10.04
C ALA A 746 -13.22 6.95 9.16
N ASP A 747 -14.45 6.93 8.63
CA ASP A 747 -15.03 8.04 7.87
C ASP A 747 -15.09 9.31 8.73
N LYS A 748 -15.60 9.20 9.96
CA LYS A 748 -15.61 10.32 10.93
C LYS A 748 -14.23 10.78 11.35
N MET A 749 -13.28 9.86 11.50
CA MET A 749 -11.87 10.17 11.72
C MET A 749 -11.25 10.92 10.52
N GLY A 750 -11.89 10.95 9.36
CA GLY A 750 -11.52 11.81 8.22
C GLY A 750 -10.93 11.07 7.04
N LEU A 751 -10.96 9.73 7.06
CA LEU A 751 -10.49 8.92 5.94
C LEU A 751 -11.33 9.16 4.66
N GLY A 752 -12.57 9.64 4.81
CA GLY A 752 -13.46 10.07 3.74
C GLY A 752 -13.17 11.47 3.16
N MET A 753 -12.08 12.13 3.58
CA MET A 753 -11.57 13.35 2.94
C MET A 753 -10.40 12.99 2.01
N SER A 754 -10.48 13.43 0.76
CA SER A 754 -9.39 13.24 -0.20
C SER A 754 -8.23 14.20 0.04
N MET A 755 -7.03 13.84 -0.46
CA MET A 755 -5.88 14.76 -0.45
C MET A 755 -6.20 16.07 -1.18
N LEU A 756 -6.89 16.00 -2.32
CA LEU A 756 -7.29 17.17 -3.10
C LEU A 756 -8.16 18.12 -2.27
N GLU A 757 -9.19 17.59 -1.61
CA GLU A 757 -10.09 18.37 -0.75
C GLU A 757 -9.36 18.98 0.45
N ARG A 758 -8.48 18.22 1.11
CA ARG A 758 -7.68 18.74 2.23
C ARG A 758 -6.75 19.86 1.79
N LEU A 759 -6.04 19.70 0.66
CA LEU A 759 -5.13 20.72 0.15
C LEU A 759 -5.88 22.00 -0.22
N MET A 760 -7.06 21.89 -0.84
CA MET A 760 -7.91 23.06 -1.12
C MET A 760 -8.36 23.81 0.13
N ASN A 761 -8.36 23.14 1.29
CA ASN A 761 -8.63 23.76 2.58
C ASN A 761 -7.40 24.44 3.21
N LEU A 762 -6.20 24.36 2.64
CA LEU A 762 -5.02 25.07 3.16
C LEU A 762 -5.00 26.53 2.70
N PRO A 763 -4.46 27.47 3.51
CA PRO A 763 -4.46 28.90 3.21
C PRO A 763 -3.95 29.25 1.80
N VAL A 764 -2.89 28.58 1.35
CA VAL A 764 -2.29 28.87 0.02
C VAL A 764 -3.21 28.51 -1.15
N TYR A 765 -4.06 27.50 -1.03
CA TYR A 765 -4.96 27.03 -2.09
C TYR A 765 -6.37 27.62 -2.03
N ARG A 766 -6.72 28.27 -0.92
CA ARG A 766 -8.01 28.97 -0.79
C ARG A 766 -8.04 30.18 -1.72
N LYS A 767 -9.25 30.64 -2.02
CA LYS A 767 -9.44 31.93 -2.65
C LYS A 767 -8.85 33.02 -1.78
N ASP A 768 -8.20 33.97 -2.42
CA ASP A 768 -7.73 35.17 -1.75
C ASP A 768 -8.94 35.93 -1.17
N PRO A 769 -8.94 36.29 0.14
CA PRO A 769 -10.10 36.91 0.77
C PRO A 769 -10.51 38.28 0.21
N GLN A 770 -9.60 38.99 -0.47
CA GLN A 770 -9.87 40.32 -1.01
C GLN A 770 -10.42 40.24 -2.44
N THR A 771 -9.83 39.39 -3.26
CA THR A 771 -10.20 39.25 -4.69
C THR A 771 -11.26 38.17 -4.93
N ASN A 772 -11.47 37.28 -3.96
CA ASN A 772 -12.28 36.06 -4.08
C ASN A 772 -11.86 35.17 -5.27
N GLN A 773 -10.57 35.19 -5.63
CA GLN A 773 -10.02 34.42 -6.73
C GLN A 773 -8.98 33.41 -6.26
N TYR A 774 -8.88 32.31 -6.99
CA TYR A 774 -7.84 31.32 -6.80
C TYR A 774 -6.50 31.80 -7.35
N ASN A 775 -5.39 31.42 -6.70
CA ASN A 775 -4.07 31.56 -7.30
C ASN A 775 -3.91 30.56 -8.46
N THR A 776 -4.07 31.04 -9.68
CA THR A 776 -4.04 30.23 -10.90
C THR A 776 -2.74 29.44 -11.10
N LEU A 777 -1.62 29.87 -10.50
CA LEU A 777 -0.34 29.17 -10.56
C LEU A 777 -0.36 27.78 -9.88
N ILE A 778 -1.28 27.56 -8.95
CA ILE A 778 -1.39 26.30 -8.20
C ILE A 778 -2.76 25.63 -8.30
N ILE A 779 -3.81 26.38 -8.61
CA ILE A 779 -5.15 25.84 -8.78
C ILE A 779 -5.90 26.55 -9.89
N SER A 780 -6.45 25.76 -10.83
CA SER A 780 -7.38 26.27 -11.84
C SER A 780 -8.74 25.60 -11.69
N LYS A 781 -9.78 26.43 -11.52
CA LYS A 781 -11.19 26.01 -11.55
C LYS A 781 -11.73 26.11 -12.97
N LEU A 782 -12.22 25.01 -13.52
CA LEU A 782 -12.94 25.01 -14.80
C LEU A 782 -14.40 25.43 -14.58
N ARG A 783 -14.89 26.37 -15.39
CA ARG A 783 -16.21 27.00 -15.19
C ARG A 783 -17.24 26.62 -16.26
N ARG A 784 -16.80 26.46 -17.50
CA ARG A 784 -17.65 26.17 -18.66
C ARG A 784 -18.11 24.72 -18.66
N ASN A 785 -19.40 24.47 -18.47
CA ASN A 785 -20.03 23.16 -18.51
C ASN A 785 -20.57 22.87 -19.93
N PHE A 786 -20.13 21.78 -20.54
CA PHE A 786 -20.51 21.37 -21.90
C PHE A 786 -21.45 20.16 -21.91
N ARG A 787 -22.09 19.83 -20.78
CA ARG A 787 -22.84 18.58 -20.59
C ARG A 787 -24.33 18.80 -20.50
N SER A 788 -24.76 19.70 -19.63
CA SER A 788 -26.13 19.73 -19.12
C SER A 788 -26.85 21.01 -19.49
N HIS A 789 -28.16 20.89 -19.67
CA HIS A 789 -29.08 22.02 -19.77
C HIS A 789 -28.90 22.99 -18.59
N GLU A 790 -28.96 24.29 -18.84
CA GLU A 790 -28.71 25.34 -17.84
C GLU A 790 -29.60 25.17 -16.60
N ALA A 791 -30.90 24.96 -16.82
CA ALA A 791 -31.88 24.77 -15.75
C ALA A 791 -31.62 23.55 -14.84
N LEU A 792 -30.95 22.49 -15.34
CA LEU A 792 -30.49 21.36 -14.53
C LEU A 792 -29.28 21.74 -13.67
N LEU A 793 -28.35 22.51 -14.26
CA LEU A 793 -27.12 22.93 -13.61
C LEU A 793 -27.37 23.96 -12.51
N ARG A 794 -28.40 24.81 -12.66
CA ARG A 794 -28.69 25.97 -11.81
C ARG A 794 -28.66 25.66 -10.31
N PHE A 795 -29.37 24.61 -9.87
CA PHE A 795 -29.42 24.23 -8.46
C PHE A 795 -28.02 23.89 -7.92
N SER A 796 -27.30 22.99 -8.60
CA SER A 796 -25.95 22.60 -8.18
C SER A 796 -24.96 23.77 -8.25
N ASN A 797 -25.07 24.63 -9.26
CA ASN A 797 -24.22 25.81 -9.42
C ASN A 797 -24.35 26.77 -8.24
N GLN A 798 -25.59 27.08 -7.84
CA GLN A 798 -25.88 27.95 -6.71
C GLN A 798 -25.43 27.33 -5.38
N ARG A 799 -25.68 26.03 -5.19
CA ARG A 799 -25.47 25.38 -3.89
C ARG A 799 -24.01 24.99 -3.63
N PHE A 800 -23.27 24.61 -4.68
CA PHE A 800 -21.95 23.97 -4.54
C PHE A 800 -20.82 24.71 -5.25
N TYR A 801 -21.11 25.63 -6.18
CA TYR A 801 -20.09 26.22 -7.03
C TYR A 801 -20.14 27.75 -7.10
N GLU A 802 -20.83 28.39 -6.15
CA GLU A 802 -20.88 29.86 -5.98
C GLU A 802 -21.42 30.61 -7.21
N ASN A 803 -22.31 29.98 -7.99
CA ASN A 803 -22.82 30.50 -9.26
C ASN A 803 -21.73 30.76 -10.33
N GLU A 804 -20.54 30.16 -10.20
CA GLU A 804 -19.44 30.42 -11.12
C GLU A 804 -19.51 29.58 -12.42
N LEU A 805 -20.32 28.51 -12.46
CA LEU A 805 -20.43 27.66 -13.64
C LEU A 805 -21.26 28.32 -14.75
N ILE A 806 -20.86 28.07 -15.98
CA ILE A 806 -21.47 28.63 -17.19
C ILE A 806 -21.93 27.46 -18.07
N ALA A 807 -23.23 27.36 -18.33
CA ALA A 807 -23.77 26.32 -19.20
C ALA A 807 -23.51 26.66 -20.68
N LEU A 808 -22.82 25.77 -21.39
CA LEU A 808 -22.44 25.87 -22.80
C LEU A 808 -22.69 24.54 -23.54
N ALA A 809 -23.56 23.67 -23.00
CA ALA A 809 -23.98 22.47 -23.70
C ALA A 809 -24.72 22.85 -25.00
N PRO A 810 -24.48 22.16 -26.13
CA PRO A 810 -25.15 22.47 -27.39
C PRO A 810 -26.68 22.41 -27.24
N PRO A 811 -27.44 23.48 -27.55
CA PRO A 811 -28.90 23.52 -27.35
C PRO A 811 -29.64 22.39 -28.09
N GLN A 812 -29.16 21.99 -29.26
CA GLN A 812 -29.73 20.88 -30.03
C GLN A 812 -29.66 19.54 -29.27
N GLU A 813 -28.68 19.37 -28.39
CA GLU A 813 -28.50 18.16 -27.61
C GLU A 813 -29.32 18.15 -26.33
N VAL A 814 -29.53 19.32 -25.69
CA VAL A 814 -30.09 19.41 -24.33
C VAL A 814 -31.46 20.08 -24.25
N SER A 815 -31.78 21.01 -25.14
CA SER A 815 -33.02 21.83 -25.10
C SER A 815 -34.19 21.21 -25.87
N PHE A 816 -34.01 20.06 -26.54
CA PHE A 816 -35.10 19.38 -27.26
C PHE A 816 -36.28 18.96 -26.36
N VAL A 817 -36.08 18.95 -25.04
CA VAL A 817 -37.09 18.65 -24.01
C VAL A 817 -37.95 19.85 -23.61
N GLU A 818 -37.50 21.07 -23.95
CA GLU A 818 -38.27 22.29 -23.70
C GLU A 818 -39.62 22.23 -24.43
N ASN A 819 -40.64 22.86 -23.86
CA ASN A 819 -42.01 22.83 -24.39
C ASN A 819 -42.64 21.44 -24.55
N TRP A 820 -42.01 20.37 -24.03
CA TRP A 820 -42.59 19.04 -24.07
C TRP A 820 -43.96 19.03 -23.39
N LYS A 821 -44.99 18.50 -24.07
CA LYS A 821 -46.39 18.61 -23.62
C LYS A 821 -46.64 18.02 -22.23
N PHE A 822 -45.83 17.06 -21.80
CA PHE A 822 -45.92 16.40 -20.49
C PHE A 822 -44.98 16.99 -19.42
N LEU A 823 -44.16 17.97 -19.78
CA LEU A 823 -43.35 18.70 -18.82
C LEU A 823 -44.26 19.68 -18.03
N PRO A 824 -44.25 19.65 -16.68
CA PRO A 824 -45.13 20.47 -15.85
C PRO A 824 -44.83 21.97 -15.99
N ASN A 825 -43.54 22.33 -16.08
CA ASN A 825 -43.10 23.66 -16.51
C ASN A 825 -42.30 23.52 -17.81
N LYS A 826 -42.78 24.16 -18.88
CA LYS A 826 -42.22 24.07 -20.24
C LYS A 826 -40.75 24.48 -20.36
N ASN A 827 -40.24 25.28 -19.43
CA ASN A 827 -38.88 25.81 -19.46
C ASN A 827 -37.95 25.16 -18.41
N LEU A 828 -38.46 24.23 -17.60
CA LEU A 828 -37.68 23.56 -16.55
C LEU A 828 -37.72 22.05 -16.77
N PRO A 829 -36.68 21.44 -17.35
CA PRO A 829 -36.61 20.01 -17.63
C PRO A 829 -36.29 19.18 -16.38
N ILE A 830 -36.97 19.50 -15.28
CA ILE A 830 -36.97 18.75 -14.03
C ILE A 830 -38.41 18.39 -13.72
N ILE A 831 -38.64 17.12 -13.37
CA ILE A 831 -39.91 16.65 -12.85
C ILE A 831 -39.66 16.09 -11.46
N LEU A 832 -40.28 16.66 -10.43
CA LEU A 832 -40.35 16.05 -9.10
C LEU A 832 -41.71 15.35 -8.96
N HIS A 833 -41.73 14.04 -9.16
CA HIS A 833 -42.91 13.21 -8.98
C HIS A 833 -43.03 12.76 -7.52
N THR A 834 -44.00 13.34 -6.81
CA THR A 834 -44.27 13.00 -5.41
C THR A 834 -45.05 11.69 -5.31
N VAL A 835 -44.40 10.65 -4.78
CA VAL A 835 -44.97 9.31 -4.57
C VAL A 835 -45.02 9.01 -3.08
N LEU A 836 -46.17 8.52 -2.58
CA LEU A 836 -46.29 7.99 -1.23
C LEU A 836 -46.33 6.46 -1.30
N GLY A 837 -45.21 5.84 -1.00
CA GLY A 837 -45.09 4.38 -0.87
C GLY A 837 -44.64 3.99 0.53
N GLU A 838 -44.61 2.68 0.78
CA GLU A 838 -44.05 2.14 2.02
C GLU A 838 -42.59 1.73 1.81
N ASN A 839 -41.78 1.84 2.87
CA ASN A 839 -40.41 1.34 2.83
C ASN A 839 -40.41 -0.13 3.19
N GLU A 840 -40.30 -0.98 2.18
CA GLU A 840 -40.00 -2.38 2.41
C GLU A 840 -38.49 -2.53 2.65
N SER A 841 -38.09 -3.40 3.56
CA SER A 841 -36.67 -3.62 3.85
C SER A 841 -36.33 -5.09 3.81
N SER A 842 -35.31 -5.46 3.03
CA SER A 842 -34.63 -6.74 3.20
C SER A 842 -33.66 -6.60 4.35
N PHE A 843 -33.91 -7.34 5.44
CA PHE A 843 -32.97 -7.51 6.54
C PHE A 843 -32.53 -6.19 7.22
N GLY A 844 -33.36 -5.16 7.18
CA GLY A 844 -33.18 -3.89 7.91
C GLY A 844 -32.09 -2.94 7.40
N ARG A 845 -31.32 -3.26 6.35
CA ARG A 845 -30.19 -2.42 5.88
C ARG A 845 -30.41 -1.75 4.53
N SER A 846 -30.98 -2.46 3.55
CA SER A 846 -31.39 -1.85 2.28
C SER A 846 -32.91 -1.75 2.22
N ARG A 847 -33.39 -0.69 1.56
CA ARG A 847 -34.81 -0.42 1.42
C ARG A 847 -35.19 -0.47 -0.06
N MET A 848 -36.45 -0.78 -0.30
CA MET A 848 -37.09 -0.61 -1.58
C MET A 848 -38.46 0.04 -1.38
N ASN A 849 -38.97 0.60 -2.46
CA ASN A 849 -40.28 1.23 -2.50
C ASN A 849 -40.94 0.82 -3.81
N ALA A 850 -41.87 -0.14 -3.72
CA ALA A 850 -42.54 -0.71 -4.88
C ALA A 850 -43.30 0.36 -5.68
N LYS A 851 -43.91 1.34 -5.00
CA LYS A 851 -44.63 2.45 -5.66
C LYS A 851 -43.70 3.35 -6.46
N GLU A 852 -42.46 3.55 -6.01
CA GLU A 852 -41.46 4.24 -6.83
C GLU A 852 -41.01 3.38 -8.02
N VAL A 853 -40.89 2.05 -7.88
CA VAL A 853 -40.55 1.15 -9.00
C VAL A 853 -41.64 1.18 -10.08
N GLU A 854 -42.91 1.09 -9.69
CA GLU A 854 -44.07 1.25 -10.60
C GLU A 854 -44.00 2.58 -11.36
N MET A 855 -43.57 3.65 -10.68
CA MET A 855 -43.47 4.95 -11.32
C MET A 855 -42.27 5.10 -12.24
N VAL A 856 -41.14 4.47 -11.92
CA VAL A 856 -40.01 4.37 -12.83
C VAL A 856 -40.40 3.61 -14.10
N GLU A 857 -41.13 2.49 -13.96
CA GLU A 857 -41.66 1.71 -15.09
C GLU A 857 -42.52 2.57 -16.01
N PHE A 858 -43.48 3.31 -15.44
CA PHE A 858 -44.33 4.22 -16.19
C PHE A 858 -43.52 5.23 -17.00
N TYR A 859 -42.55 5.92 -16.39
CA TYR A 859 -41.74 6.92 -17.11
C TYR A 859 -40.87 6.29 -18.20
N LEU A 860 -40.29 5.12 -17.94
CA LEU A 860 -39.51 4.38 -18.94
C LEU A 860 -40.35 4.01 -20.14
N ASP A 861 -41.45 3.27 -19.92
CA ASP A 861 -42.32 2.79 -20.99
C ASP A 861 -42.86 3.97 -21.81
N PHE A 862 -43.30 5.03 -21.12
CA PHE A 862 -43.83 6.22 -21.74
C PHE A 862 -42.80 6.96 -22.60
N ILE A 863 -41.60 7.24 -22.08
CA ILE A 863 -40.56 7.99 -22.81
C ILE A 863 -40.05 7.17 -24.00
N LEU A 864 -39.85 5.86 -23.82
CA LEU A 864 -39.37 4.98 -24.88
C LEU A 864 -40.39 4.83 -26.02
N ARG A 865 -41.71 4.83 -25.72
CA ARG A 865 -42.76 4.73 -26.75
C ARG A 865 -43.10 6.06 -27.40
N SER A 866 -43.24 7.11 -26.60
CA SER A 866 -43.73 8.42 -27.09
C SER A 866 -42.62 9.33 -27.61
N GLY A 867 -41.37 9.06 -27.24
CA GLY A 867 -40.27 9.98 -27.46
C GLY A 867 -40.50 11.33 -26.77
N ILE A 868 -39.68 12.32 -27.13
CA ILE A 868 -39.83 13.69 -26.63
C ILE A 868 -39.78 14.65 -27.81
N ASN A 869 -40.86 15.41 -28.02
CA ASN A 869 -40.97 16.40 -29.10
C ASN A 869 -40.59 15.84 -30.49
N GLY A 870 -41.02 14.62 -30.80
CA GLY A 870 -40.73 13.95 -32.07
C GLY A 870 -39.33 13.31 -32.15
N ARG A 871 -38.46 13.53 -31.16
CA ARG A 871 -37.19 12.81 -31.04
C ARG A 871 -37.42 11.44 -30.41
N THR A 872 -37.02 10.39 -31.13
CA THR A 872 -36.95 9.03 -30.59
C THR A 872 -35.90 8.95 -29.49
N ILE A 873 -36.26 8.35 -28.36
CA ILE A 873 -35.36 8.11 -27.23
C ILE A 873 -35.07 6.61 -27.16
N THR A 874 -33.79 6.25 -27.09
CA THR A 874 -33.36 4.85 -27.00
C THR A 874 -33.09 4.45 -25.56
N GLN A 875 -33.00 3.15 -25.31
CA GLN A 875 -32.65 2.61 -23.98
C GLN A 875 -31.30 3.14 -23.47
N GLN A 876 -30.33 3.32 -24.37
CA GLN A 876 -28.98 3.79 -24.03
C GLN A 876 -28.96 5.25 -23.56
N ASP A 877 -29.97 6.04 -23.95
CA ASP A 877 -30.10 7.46 -23.57
C ASP A 877 -30.57 7.64 -22.12
N ILE A 878 -31.09 6.58 -21.49
CA ILE A 878 -31.70 6.63 -20.16
C ILE A 878 -30.82 5.94 -19.12
N GLY A 879 -30.69 6.57 -17.95
CA GLY A 879 -30.11 5.97 -16.76
C GLY A 879 -31.03 6.06 -15.55
N ILE A 880 -31.02 5.01 -14.72
CA ILE A 880 -31.75 4.96 -13.46
C ILE A 880 -30.76 4.93 -12.30
N ILE A 881 -30.97 5.84 -11.36
CA ILE A 881 -30.13 6.01 -10.17
C ILE A 881 -30.97 5.81 -8.93
N SER A 882 -30.47 5.02 -7.97
CA SER A 882 -31.06 4.92 -6.64
C SER A 882 -29.99 4.65 -5.57
N PRO A 883 -30.08 5.26 -4.37
CA PRO A 883 -29.07 5.09 -3.33
C PRO A 883 -29.14 3.72 -2.61
N TYR A 884 -30.19 2.94 -2.79
CA TYR A 884 -30.37 1.65 -2.09
C TYR A 884 -30.17 0.47 -3.04
N GLN A 885 -29.30 -0.47 -2.66
CA GLN A 885 -28.95 -1.63 -3.50
C GLN A 885 -30.15 -2.54 -3.80
N LEU A 886 -31.05 -2.73 -2.82
CA LEU A 886 -32.29 -3.49 -3.03
C LEU A 886 -33.18 -2.84 -4.10
N GLN A 887 -33.35 -1.52 -4.07
CA GLN A 887 -34.07 -0.80 -5.11
C GLN A 887 -33.39 -0.97 -6.48
N VAL A 888 -32.05 -0.86 -6.54
CA VAL A 888 -31.27 -1.09 -7.77
C VAL A 888 -31.50 -2.50 -8.32
N GLN A 889 -31.53 -3.53 -7.47
CA GLN A 889 -31.82 -4.90 -7.89
C GLN A 889 -33.23 -5.05 -8.46
N GLN A 890 -34.24 -4.50 -7.79
CA GLN A 890 -35.62 -4.54 -8.28
C GLN A 890 -35.79 -3.81 -9.62
N LEU A 891 -35.11 -2.67 -9.79
CA LEU A 891 -35.13 -1.91 -11.04
C LEU A 891 -34.39 -2.64 -12.17
N LYS A 892 -33.33 -3.39 -11.88
CA LYS A 892 -32.67 -4.27 -12.86
C LYS A 892 -33.61 -5.40 -13.30
N GLN A 893 -34.25 -6.07 -12.34
CA GLN A 893 -35.24 -7.12 -12.64
C GLN A 893 -36.43 -6.58 -13.43
N LEU A 894 -36.88 -5.35 -13.16
CA LEU A 894 -37.88 -4.66 -13.97
C LEU A 894 -37.40 -4.51 -15.42
N CYS A 895 -36.19 -3.98 -15.64
CA CYS A 895 -35.65 -3.81 -16.99
C CYS A 895 -35.48 -5.16 -17.72
N GLU A 896 -35.07 -6.22 -17.03
CA GLU A 896 -34.98 -7.57 -17.58
C GLU A 896 -36.35 -8.11 -18.01
N ARG A 897 -37.38 -7.99 -17.16
CA ARG A 897 -38.76 -8.42 -17.47
C ARG A 897 -39.34 -7.71 -18.69
N HIS A 898 -39.07 -6.42 -18.85
CA HIS A 898 -39.55 -5.61 -19.99
C HIS A 898 -38.62 -5.64 -21.20
N LYS A 899 -37.53 -6.43 -21.18
CA LYS A 899 -36.53 -6.52 -22.25
C LYS A 899 -35.90 -5.16 -22.60
N TRP A 900 -35.50 -4.43 -21.57
CA TRP A 900 -34.73 -3.18 -21.67
C TRP A 900 -33.27 -3.35 -21.21
N PRO A 901 -32.48 -4.25 -21.82
CA PRO A 901 -31.14 -4.60 -21.33
C PRO A 901 -30.13 -3.45 -21.46
N ALA A 902 -30.39 -2.45 -22.31
CA ALA A 902 -29.49 -1.32 -22.53
C ALA A 902 -29.78 -0.12 -21.62
N VAL A 903 -30.86 -0.17 -20.81
CA VAL A 903 -31.09 0.84 -19.76
C VAL A 903 -30.14 0.58 -18.62
N GLU A 904 -29.36 1.59 -18.27
CA GLU A 904 -28.36 1.46 -17.24
C GLU A 904 -28.98 1.70 -15.86
N VAL A 905 -28.78 0.79 -14.90
CA VAL A 905 -29.32 0.90 -13.54
C VAL A 905 -28.20 0.73 -12.52
N GLY A 906 -28.09 1.68 -11.59
CA GLY A 906 -27.01 1.67 -10.61
C GLY A 906 -27.19 2.60 -9.42
N SER A 907 -26.28 2.45 -8.47
CA SER A 907 -26.14 3.38 -7.34
C SER A 907 -25.50 4.71 -7.76
N VAL A 908 -25.62 5.72 -6.91
CA VAL A 908 -24.98 7.04 -7.15
C VAL A 908 -23.46 6.88 -7.30
N GLU A 909 -22.86 6.00 -6.49
CA GLU A 909 -21.44 5.66 -6.54
C GLU A 909 -21.03 5.04 -7.88
N GLN A 910 -21.82 4.11 -8.42
CA GLN A 910 -21.54 3.48 -9.72
C GLN A 910 -21.70 4.44 -10.91
N TYR A 911 -22.50 5.49 -10.75
CA TYR A 911 -22.75 6.53 -11.75
C TYR A 911 -21.75 7.69 -11.73
N GLN A 912 -20.75 7.65 -10.84
CA GLN A 912 -19.68 8.64 -10.85
C GLN A 912 -18.90 8.56 -12.17
N GLY A 913 -18.68 9.71 -12.82
CA GLY A 913 -18.06 9.78 -14.15
C GLY A 913 -18.98 9.42 -15.33
N ARG A 914 -20.14 8.78 -15.08
CA ARG A 914 -21.14 8.46 -16.11
C ARG A 914 -22.12 9.62 -16.31
N GLU A 915 -22.78 9.65 -17.47
CA GLU A 915 -23.77 10.65 -17.85
C GLU A 915 -24.79 10.06 -18.82
N LYS A 916 -26.03 10.55 -18.76
CA LYS A 916 -27.14 10.09 -19.62
C LYS A 916 -27.97 11.27 -20.10
N LEU A 917 -28.61 11.12 -21.26
CA LEU A 917 -29.49 12.15 -21.80
C LEU A 917 -30.64 12.41 -20.82
N ILE A 918 -31.21 11.33 -20.29
CA ILE A 918 -32.31 11.34 -19.33
C ILE A 918 -31.90 10.53 -18.10
N VAL A 919 -32.14 11.07 -16.91
CA VAL A 919 -31.92 10.35 -15.65
C VAL A 919 -33.21 10.28 -14.85
N LEU A 920 -33.54 9.06 -14.41
CA LEU A 920 -34.59 8.77 -13.44
C LEU A 920 -33.95 8.50 -12.08
N LEU A 921 -34.27 9.31 -11.09
CA LEU A 921 -33.74 9.22 -9.72
C LEU A 921 -34.83 8.74 -8.76
N SER A 922 -34.73 7.51 -8.27
CA SER A 922 -35.63 6.97 -7.23
C SER A 922 -35.01 7.15 -5.85
N THR A 923 -35.70 7.88 -4.97
CA THR A 923 -35.21 8.27 -3.64
C THR A 923 -35.51 7.24 -2.54
N VAL A 924 -36.51 6.38 -2.77
CA VAL A 924 -36.98 5.26 -1.93
C VAL A 924 -37.65 5.68 -0.62
N ARG A 925 -37.03 6.59 0.13
CA ARG A 925 -37.41 6.88 1.53
C ARG A 925 -38.75 7.60 1.63
N SER A 926 -39.67 6.98 2.35
CA SER A 926 -41.04 7.45 2.55
C SER A 926 -41.47 7.35 4.01
N HIS A 927 -42.18 8.34 4.55
CA HIS A 927 -42.72 8.32 5.93
C HIS A 927 -41.67 8.10 7.03
N THR A 928 -40.45 8.61 6.87
CA THR A 928 -39.39 8.49 7.88
C THR A 928 -38.96 9.85 8.42
N ALA A 929 -38.48 9.89 9.66
CA ALA A 929 -37.99 11.11 10.31
C ALA A 929 -36.70 11.70 9.69
N ASP A 930 -35.99 10.92 8.88
CA ASP A 930 -34.81 11.35 8.13
C ASP A 930 -34.83 10.79 6.70
N VAL A 931 -33.91 11.25 5.86
CA VAL A 931 -33.73 10.81 4.46
C VAL A 931 -32.70 9.67 4.30
N GLY A 932 -32.11 9.17 5.39
CA GLY A 932 -31.08 8.14 5.38
C GLY A 932 -29.85 8.50 4.54
N PHE A 933 -29.43 7.58 3.66
CA PHE A 933 -28.24 7.75 2.80
C PHE A 933 -28.26 8.98 1.89
N LEU A 934 -29.44 9.57 1.68
CA LEU A 934 -29.65 10.78 0.89
C LEU A 934 -29.16 12.07 1.60
N ASN A 935 -28.84 12.02 2.90
CA ASN A 935 -28.36 13.16 3.67
C ASN A 935 -26.95 13.64 3.24
N ASN A 936 -26.25 12.84 2.42
CA ASN A 936 -24.94 13.19 1.91
C ASN A 936 -25.08 14.20 0.76
N VAL A 937 -24.60 15.41 1.01
CA VAL A 937 -24.64 16.53 0.06
C VAL A 937 -23.87 16.24 -1.25
N LYS A 938 -22.75 15.51 -1.18
CA LYS A 938 -21.94 15.12 -2.34
C LYS A 938 -22.70 14.12 -3.24
N ARG A 939 -23.45 13.18 -2.63
CA ARG A 939 -24.35 12.26 -3.38
C ARG A 939 -25.44 13.03 -4.12
N LEU A 940 -26.06 14.00 -3.46
CA LEU A 940 -27.08 14.85 -4.09
C LEU A 940 -26.51 15.57 -5.31
N ASN A 941 -25.35 16.22 -5.15
CA ASN A 941 -24.68 16.91 -6.26
C ASN A 941 -24.34 15.98 -7.43
N VAL A 942 -23.83 14.77 -7.15
CA VAL A 942 -23.56 13.79 -8.21
C VAL A 942 -24.86 13.40 -8.93
N ALA A 943 -25.91 13.02 -8.19
CA ALA A 943 -27.18 12.58 -8.76
C ALA A 943 -27.82 13.66 -9.65
N MET A 944 -27.83 14.92 -9.20
CA MET A 944 -28.37 16.06 -9.95
C MET A 944 -27.60 16.38 -11.23
N THR A 945 -26.31 16.01 -11.31
CA THR A 945 -25.41 16.38 -12.42
C THR A 945 -25.12 15.24 -13.39
N ARG A 946 -25.91 14.16 -13.34
CA ARG A 946 -25.81 13.02 -14.29
C ARG A 946 -26.63 13.22 -15.57
N ALA A 947 -27.72 13.98 -15.49
CA ALA A 947 -28.60 14.26 -16.62
C ALA A 947 -28.03 15.33 -17.55
N LYS A 948 -28.15 15.12 -18.86
CA LYS A 948 -27.85 16.15 -19.87
C LYS A 948 -29.08 17.00 -20.18
N ALA A 949 -30.23 16.37 -20.44
CA ALA A 949 -31.43 17.04 -20.93
C ALA A 949 -32.59 17.00 -19.93
N LEU A 950 -32.94 15.84 -19.38
CA LEU A 950 -34.12 15.68 -18.49
C LEU A 950 -33.75 14.94 -17.20
N LEU A 951 -34.21 15.47 -16.07
CA LEU A 951 -34.12 14.81 -14.76
C LEU A 951 -35.53 14.56 -14.20
N VAL A 952 -35.84 13.31 -13.90
CA VAL A 952 -37.08 12.92 -13.20
C VAL A 952 -36.72 12.38 -11.82
N VAL A 953 -37.09 13.11 -10.77
CA VAL A 953 -36.91 12.70 -9.38
C VAL A 953 -38.23 12.09 -8.89
N ILE A 954 -38.18 10.85 -8.44
CA ILE A 954 -39.33 10.06 -7.98
C ILE A 954 -39.12 9.80 -6.49
N GLY A 955 -40.04 10.27 -5.66
CA GLY A 955 -39.83 10.21 -4.22
C GLY A 955 -40.93 10.80 -3.37
N ASN A 956 -40.87 10.54 -2.07
CA ASN A 956 -41.77 11.17 -1.11
C ASN A 956 -41.26 12.55 -0.68
N SER A 957 -41.79 13.61 -1.31
CA SER A 957 -41.47 15.00 -0.98
C SER A 957 -41.69 15.39 0.49
N TYR A 958 -42.61 14.72 1.22
CA TYR A 958 -42.79 14.96 2.65
C TYR A 958 -41.62 14.47 3.49
N THR A 959 -40.95 13.41 3.05
CA THR A 959 -39.75 12.87 3.70
C THR A 959 -38.52 13.67 3.30
N LEU A 960 -38.40 14.02 2.02
CA LEU A 960 -37.23 14.72 1.48
C LEU A 960 -37.00 16.08 2.17
N GLN A 961 -38.06 16.81 2.53
CA GLN A 961 -37.94 18.08 3.26
C GLN A 961 -37.34 17.98 4.68
N HIS A 962 -37.12 16.78 5.22
CA HIS A 962 -36.43 16.60 6.51
C HIS A 962 -34.92 16.89 6.44
N ASP A 963 -34.32 16.87 5.25
CA ASP A 963 -32.93 17.28 5.03
C ASP A 963 -32.86 18.68 4.42
N ALA A 964 -31.90 19.51 4.88
CA ALA A 964 -31.80 20.90 4.46
C ALA A 964 -31.49 21.07 2.96
N ASN A 965 -30.70 20.18 2.36
CA ASN A 965 -30.34 20.30 0.94
C ASN A 965 -31.47 19.79 0.04
N TRP A 966 -32.13 18.71 0.45
CA TRP A 966 -33.32 18.22 -0.23
C TRP A 966 -34.50 19.20 -0.09
N PHE A 967 -34.65 19.85 1.07
CA PHE A 967 -35.64 20.91 1.28
C PHE A 967 -35.48 22.02 0.23
N GLU A 968 -34.25 22.52 0.02
CA GLU A 968 -34.00 23.56 -0.98
C GLU A 968 -34.25 23.08 -2.42
N LEU A 969 -33.93 21.82 -2.74
CA LEU A 969 -34.29 21.25 -4.05
C LEU A 969 -35.80 21.17 -4.26
N VAL A 970 -36.54 20.65 -3.28
CA VAL A 970 -37.99 20.53 -3.32
C VAL A 970 -38.64 21.92 -3.41
N ARG A 971 -38.11 22.89 -2.66
CA ARG A 971 -38.52 24.30 -2.72
C ARG A 971 -38.29 24.88 -4.11
N TYR A 972 -37.12 24.68 -4.70
CA TYR A 972 -36.80 25.10 -6.06
C TYR A 972 -37.78 24.51 -7.08
N CYS A 973 -38.05 23.20 -7.03
CA CYS A 973 -39.02 22.56 -7.92
C CYS A 973 -40.44 23.12 -7.72
N LYS A 974 -40.88 23.34 -6.48
CA LYS A 974 -42.22 23.86 -6.20
C LYS A 974 -42.42 25.30 -6.66
N GLN A 975 -41.44 26.19 -6.41
CA GLN A 975 -41.49 27.59 -6.85
C GLN A 975 -41.52 27.72 -8.38
N ASN A 976 -40.89 26.78 -9.09
CA ASN A 976 -40.88 26.74 -10.54
C ASN A 976 -41.96 25.84 -11.13
N GLY A 977 -42.98 25.40 -10.37
CA GLY A 977 -44.09 24.60 -10.91
C GLY A 977 -43.67 23.24 -11.52
N ALA A 978 -42.58 22.65 -11.04
CA ALA A 978 -42.02 21.38 -11.54
C ALA A 978 -42.45 20.13 -10.74
N VAL A 979 -43.43 20.27 -9.85
CA VAL A 979 -43.90 19.20 -8.97
C VAL A 979 -45.17 18.59 -9.53
N VAL A 980 -45.22 17.25 -9.57
CA VAL A 980 -46.41 16.46 -9.94
C VAL A 980 -46.67 15.35 -8.92
N GLY A 981 -47.75 14.60 -9.11
CA GLY A 981 -48.15 13.50 -8.22
C GLY A 981 -48.96 13.98 -7.02
N LYS A 982 -48.72 13.39 -5.84
CA LYS A 982 -49.50 13.71 -4.63
C LYS A 982 -49.18 15.10 -4.08
N GLY A 983 -50.21 15.88 -3.75
CA GLY A 983 -50.06 17.23 -3.20
C GLY A 983 -49.38 17.26 -1.83
N PHE A 984 -48.59 18.31 -1.55
CA PHE A 984 -47.90 18.51 -0.27
C PHE A 984 -47.61 19.97 0.11
N GLY A 985 -47.51 20.23 1.42
CA GLY A 985 -47.08 21.50 2.02
C GLY A 985 -45.59 21.52 2.38
N LEU A 986 -44.93 22.67 2.18
CA LEU A 986 -43.53 22.88 2.61
C LEU A 986 -43.52 23.41 4.04
N HIS A 987 -42.75 22.78 4.93
CA HIS A 987 -42.63 23.21 6.32
C HIS A 987 -41.16 23.21 6.76
N ALA A 988 -40.55 24.39 6.86
CA ALA A 988 -39.15 24.54 7.27
C ALA A 988 -38.87 23.96 8.68
N SER A 989 -39.89 23.94 9.56
CA SER A 989 -39.81 23.32 10.89
C SER A 989 -39.60 21.80 10.86
N ARG A 990 -39.76 21.15 9.70
CA ARG A 990 -39.49 19.72 9.53
C ARG A 990 -38.03 19.41 9.24
N ILE A 991 -37.20 20.40 8.95
CA ILE A 991 -35.77 20.19 8.71
C ILE A 991 -35.16 19.68 10.02
N VAL A 992 -34.58 18.47 9.97
CA VAL A 992 -33.96 17.83 11.13
C VAL A 992 -32.46 18.12 11.07
N GLU A 993 -31.96 18.91 12.03
CA GLU A 993 -30.53 19.33 12.04
C GLU A 993 -29.54 18.18 12.21
N ARG A 994 -29.92 17.10 12.88
CA ARG A 994 -29.07 15.92 13.11
C ARG A 994 -29.88 14.64 13.08
N THR A 995 -29.37 13.65 12.38
CA THR A 995 -29.91 12.29 12.41
C THR A 995 -29.79 11.70 13.82
N LYS A 996 -30.68 10.78 14.19
CA LYS A 996 -30.59 10.03 15.46
C LYS A 996 -29.22 9.39 15.66
N ARG A 997 -28.61 8.95 14.56
CA ARG A 997 -27.30 8.28 14.51
C ARG A 997 -26.14 9.21 14.84
N GLU A 998 -26.15 10.43 14.34
CA GLU A 998 -25.12 11.43 14.66
C GLU A 998 -25.14 11.76 16.15
N ARG A 999 -26.33 11.99 16.71
CA ARG A 999 -26.50 12.30 18.14
C ARG A 999 -25.98 11.18 19.05
N MET A 1000 -26.30 9.91 18.73
CA MET A 1000 -25.82 8.75 19.50
C MET A 1000 -24.29 8.65 19.48
N PHE A 1001 -23.66 8.99 18.36
CA PHE A 1001 -22.22 8.92 18.23
C PHE A 1001 -21.53 10.09 18.92
N ASP A 1002 -22.09 11.30 18.83
CA ASP A 1002 -21.58 12.46 19.57
C ASP A 1002 -21.58 12.18 21.08
N ALA A 1003 -22.59 11.47 21.59
CA ALA A 1003 -22.63 11.02 22.98
C ALA A 1003 -21.47 10.06 23.35
N LEU A 1004 -20.97 9.25 22.42
CA LEU A 1004 -19.81 8.36 22.66
C LEU A 1004 -18.49 9.11 22.83
N PHE A 1005 -18.38 10.31 22.25
CA PHE A 1005 -17.15 11.11 22.23
C PHE A 1005 -17.31 12.48 22.91
N ALA A 1006 -18.45 12.72 23.55
CA ALA A 1006 -18.67 13.89 24.37
C ALA A 1006 -17.59 13.92 25.48
N LYS A 1007 -16.85 15.03 25.54
CA LYS A 1007 -15.99 15.33 26.67
C LYS A 1007 -16.90 15.58 27.86
N ASP A 1008 -17.27 14.54 28.59
CA ASP A 1008 -17.34 14.48 30.05
C ASP A 1008 -18.12 13.25 30.50
N GLY A 1009 -17.52 12.53 31.45
CA GLY A 1009 -18.25 11.61 32.32
C GLY A 1009 -19.20 12.41 33.22
N GLY A 1010 -20.33 12.83 32.67
CA GLY A 1010 -21.46 13.36 33.41
C GLY A 1010 -22.59 12.34 33.34
N LYS A 1011 -22.86 11.69 34.48
CA LYS A 1011 -23.98 10.77 34.73
C LYS A 1011 -25.14 10.95 33.75
N ALA A 1012 -25.31 10.00 32.83
CA ALA A 1012 -26.60 9.79 32.21
C ALA A 1012 -27.56 9.36 33.32
N LYS A 1013 -28.28 10.33 33.91
CA LYS A 1013 -29.57 10.05 34.55
C LYS A 1013 -30.46 9.51 33.45
N VAL A 1014 -30.60 8.19 33.43
CA VAL A 1014 -31.74 7.53 32.82
C VAL A 1014 -32.92 7.88 33.74
N GLU A 1015 -33.76 8.81 33.33
CA GLU A 1015 -35.09 8.99 33.92
C GLU A 1015 -36.12 8.67 32.83
N GLY A 1016 -36.87 7.59 33.09
CA GLY A 1016 -38.27 7.35 32.71
C GLY A 1016 -38.61 7.31 31.24
#